data_AF-A0A918P0H9-F1
#
_entry.id   AF-A0A918P0H9-F1
#
_cell.length_a   1.000
_cell.length_b   1.000
_cell.length_c   1.000
_cell.angle_alpha   90.00
_cell.angle_beta   90.00
_cell.angle_gamma   90.00
#
_symmetry.space_group_name_H-M   'P 1'
#
loop_
_entity.id
_entity.type
_entity.pdbx_description
1 polymer ?
#
loop_
_entity_poly.entity_id
_entity_poly.type
_entity_poly.pdbx_seq_one_letter_code
_entity_poly.pdbx_strand_id
1 'polypeptide(L)'
;MRPKQFPQAHGPARRRMATGATAALLGMAVAFGGPLAPSAAAADTAALTGIVLGVGADETQRTVSWYSSADTAQKIQVAPTARLSGGGFPADATTFDALGGANIASSGGYNRHATITGLKENTAYSYRVGGEGGWSATYSFRTQDFEGEYDFLFLGDPQIGSSGDTAEDQAGWADTLDVATRANPDAELLVSGGDQVESANNESQWNAFLAPDQLRQYPFAATIGNHDVGGKAYEQHFSTPNTDNSGAYYSNGNPGSNTSGGNYWYIYKDVLFIDLNSNSYSTSQGGGGDEAHTKYVTDVISKHGDEAKWKVLVYHHSIYSPAAHAKDGDNKARRVDFPTTFSELGVDLVLQGHDHSYTRSYLIKNGEKADPDEQPGTADVHPGPGGVLYVTANSASGSKYYDITKPDNSGTSGAGNGADPLKPENYWYNSVQNQEHVRTYVKVQVRDDKLVVENLRSGTCEAPNASVENGSWCDNTTADRPVGSVVDKVSIHPYHGDSQKLQVDVPDPAPGEFGWTIDGYNGLVDLGTAKEVGGDHFTATGRINPIVVSDTRRTLSPWSVSADVSDFRDAAKTFSGSYLGWSPYVLESGAGAEAGAPVASGYDDQGKGLSVSRGLGSAEQGHARGKAKLGAGLDLKIPDTARKGSYRATLTITALSS
;
A
#
# COMPACT_ATOMS: atom_id res chain seq x y z
N MET A 1 62.92 25.77 -28.16
CA MET A 1 63.72 26.98 -28.49
C MET A 1 62.91 28.24 -28.15
N ARG A 2 63.52 29.43 -28.25
CA ARG A 2 63.10 30.70 -27.60
C ARG A 2 61.94 31.49 -28.27
N PRO A 3 61.39 32.56 -27.61
CA PRO A 3 60.00 33.03 -27.78
C PRO A 3 59.87 34.55 -28.14
N LYS A 4 58.65 35.12 -27.94
CA LYS A 4 58.35 36.55 -27.65
C LYS A 4 57.17 36.58 -26.64
N GLN A 5 57.19 37.15 -25.42
CA GLN A 5 57.40 38.53 -24.91
C GLN A 5 56.29 39.52 -25.35
N PHE A 6 55.30 39.87 -24.50
CA PHE A 6 55.25 40.92 -23.41
C PHE A 6 54.77 42.31 -23.93
N PRO A 7 54.21 43.26 -23.12
CA PRO A 7 54.37 43.46 -21.65
C PRO A 7 53.10 43.79 -20.81
N GLN A 8 53.31 44.00 -19.49
CA GLN A 8 52.37 44.59 -18.50
C GLN A 8 52.54 46.13 -18.42
N ALA A 9 51.59 46.87 -17.78
CA ALA A 9 51.87 47.74 -16.59
C ALA A 9 50.75 48.76 -16.20
N HIS A 10 50.42 48.78 -14.89
CA HIS A 10 50.07 49.90 -13.96
C HIS A 10 49.01 51.00 -14.23
N GLY A 11 48.31 51.41 -13.14
CA GLY A 11 47.46 52.64 -13.03
C GLY A 11 48.30 53.92 -12.76
N PRO A 12 47.78 55.01 -12.11
CA PRO A 12 46.88 55.01 -10.93
C PRO A 12 45.93 56.26 -10.74
N ALA A 13 45.39 56.41 -9.51
CA ALA A 13 45.15 57.65 -8.73
C ALA A 13 43.75 58.34 -8.63
N ARG A 14 43.56 59.05 -7.50
CA ARG A 14 42.30 59.59 -6.92
C ARG A 14 42.22 61.14 -6.94
N ARG A 15 40.99 61.71 -6.93
CA ARG A 15 40.50 62.98 -6.30
C ARG A 15 38.94 62.98 -6.42
N ARG A 16 38.04 63.25 -5.46
CA ARG A 16 37.99 63.69 -4.03
C ARG A 16 37.68 65.18 -3.74
N MET A 17 36.61 65.41 -2.96
CA MET A 17 36.11 66.64 -2.28
C MET A 17 35.29 67.64 -3.14
N ALA A 18 34.33 68.44 -2.63
CA ALA A 18 33.41 68.42 -1.44
C ALA A 18 32.46 69.67 -1.57
N THR A 19 31.22 69.75 -1.05
CA THR A 19 30.86 70.22 0.33
C THR A 19 29.37 70.66 0.38
N GLY A 20 28.73 70.59 1.57
CA GLY A 20 27.71 71.55 2.07
C GLY A 20 26.23 71.34 1.68
N ALA A 21 25.22 71.59 2.54
CA ALA A 21 25.23 72.07 3.94
C ALA A 21 23.95 71.66 4.73
N THR A 22 23.96 71.95 6.04
CA THR A 22 23.05 71.53 7.12
C THR A 22 21.70 72.24 7.24
N ALA A 23 20.72 71.55 7.86
CA ALA A 23 19.80 72.14 8.84
C ALA A 23 19.46 71.12 9.95
N ALA A 24 19.29 71.58 11.19
CA ALA A 24 18.99 70.75 12.36
C ALA A 24 17.93 71.42 13.24
N LEU A 25 17.15 70.64 13.99
CA LEU A 25 16.35 71.11 15.14
C LEU A 25 16.14 69.97 16.14
N LEU A 26 16.16 70.32 17.44
CA LEU A 26 16.14 69.39 18.58
C LEU A 26 14.73 68.94 18.96
N GLY A 27 14.63 67.74 19.53
CA GLY A 27 13.52 67.31 20.39
C GLY A 27 14.00 66.25 21.38
N MET A 28 14.06 66.59 22.68
CA MET A 28 14.41 65.64 23.75
C MET A 28 13.19 64.82 24.18
N ALA A 29 13.37 63.50 24.32
CA ALA A 29 12.64 62.68 25.30
C ALA A 29 13.52 61.48 25.71
N VAL A 30 13.76 61.32 27.00
CA VAL A 30 14.51 60.18 27.56
C VAL A 30 13.53 59.18 28.13
N ALA A 31 13.54 57.93 27.64
CA ALA A 31 12.82 56.81 28.27
C ALA A 31 13.57 55.48 28.02
N PHE A 32 14.10 54.92 29.11
CA PHE A 32 14.50 53.52 29.33
C PHE A 32 14.84 52.64 28.11
N GLY A 33 16.13 52.55 27.80
CA GLY A 33 16.67 51.44 27.00
C GLY A 33 16.82 50.17 27.83
N GLY A 34 15.92 49.21 27.65
CA GLY A 34 16.27 47.80 27.77
C GLY A 34 16.82 47.29 26.44
N PRO A 35 17.70 46.28 26.40
CA PRO A 35 18.07 45.66 25.13
C PRO A 35 16.83 44.98 24.56
N LEU A 36 16.33 45.52 23.44
CA LEU A 36 15.45 44.76 22.56
C LEU A 36 16.26 43.56 22.08
N ALA A 37 15.98 42.39 22.65
CA ALA A 37 16.36 41.14 22.00
C ALA A 37 15.80 41.20 20.57
N PRO A 38 16.59 40.85 19.53
CA PRO A 38 16.03 40.73 18.21
C PRO A 38 14.86 39.75 18.30
N SER A 39 13.69 40.15 17.79
CA SER A 39 12.57 39.23 17.63
C SER A 39 13.10 38.01 16.91
N ALA A 40 12.99 36.83 17.54
CA ALA A 40 13.33 35.59 16.89
C ALA A 40 12.56 35.56 15.56
N ALA A 41 13.29 35.58 14.45
CA ALA A 41 12.67 35.35 13.16
C ALA A 41 11.97 34.00 13.28
N ALA A 42 10.69 33.94 12.93
CA ALA A 42 10.03 32.66 12.77
C ALA A 42 10.89 31.86 11.78
N ALA A 43 11.41 30.72 12.22
CA ALA A 43 12.15 29.85 11.32
C ALA A 43 11.23 29.52 10.14
N ASP A 44 11.68 29.80 8.91
CA ASP A 44 10.88 29.50 7.73
C ASP A 44 10.47 28.03 7.78
N THR A 45 9.17 27.78 7.66
CA THR A 45 8.62 26.45 7.76
C THR A 45 9.19 25.58 6.65
N ALA A 46 9.80 24.44 6.99
CA ALA A 46 10.44 23.58 6.00
C ALA A 46 9.42 23.15 4.94
N ALA A 47 9.69 23.47 3.67
CA ALA A 47 8.89 23.02 2.55
C ALA A 47 9.19 21.53 2.31
N LEU A 48 8.13 20.73 2.17
CA LEU A 48 8.21 19.28 2.01
C LEU A 48 7.61 18.89 0.65
N THR A 49 8.40 18.22 -0.20
CA THR A 49 8.06 17.90 -1.60
C THR A 49 8.50 16.50 -1.96
N GLY A 50 8.11 16.00 -3.15
CA GLY A 50 8.55 14.68 -3.64
C GLY A 50 8.14 13.51 -2.74
N ILE A 51 6.99 13.63 -2.05
CA ILE A 51 6.55 12.62 -1.08
C ILE A 51 6.04 11.39 -1.86
N VAL A 52 6.67 10.24 -1.61
CA VAL A 52 6.31 8.94 -2.20
C VAL A 52 6.23 7.86 -1.12
N LEU A 53 5.22 6.99 -1.24
CA LEU A 53 5.02 5.78 -0.45
C LEU A 53 5.67 4.60 -1.20
N GLY A 54 6.67 3.96 -0.60
CA GLY A 54 7.37 2.82 -1.16
C GLY A 54 7.02 1.49 -0.47
N VAL A 55 7.40 0.39 -1.11
CA VAL A 55 7.29 -0.96 -0.53
C VAL A 55 8.15 -1.12 0.73
N GLY A 56 7.62 -1.85 1.71
CA GLY A 56 8.42 -2.37 2.84
C GLY A 56 9.04 -3.72 2.50
N ALA A 57 9.77 -4.32 3.45
CA ALA A 57 10.31 -5.67 3.29
C ALA A 57 9.23 -6.78 3.27
N ASP A 58 8.07 -6.47 3.85
CA ASP A 58 6.87 -7.30 4.00
C ASP A 58 5.61 -6.40 4.07
N GLU A 59 4.42 -7.00 4.15
CA GLU A 59 3.12 -6.31 4.17
C GLU A 59 2.93 -5.46 5.44
N THR A 60 3.64 -5.79 6.53
CA THR A 60 3.60 -5.08 7.81
C THR A 60 4.43 -3.78 7.78
N GLN A 61 5.15 -3.52 6.69
CA GLN A 61 6.06 -2.39 6.53
C GLN A 61 5.76 -1.54 5.29
N ARG A 62 6.07 -0.24 5.34
CA ARG A 62 6.10 0.66 4.17
C ARG A 62 7.24 1.67 4.32
N THR A 63 7.93 2.03 3.25
CA THR A 63 8.85 3.17 3.27
C THR A 63 8.12 4.43 2.86
N VAL A 64 8.54 5.59 3.35
CA VAL A 64 8.11 6.90 2.82
C VAL A 64 9.36 7.74 2.63
N SER A 65 9.50 8.32 1.44
CA SER A 65 10.63 9.18 1.07
C SER A 65 10.13 10.56 0.65
N TRP A 66 10.89 11.61 0.94
CA TRP A 66 10.55 13.00 0.61
C TRP A 66 11.77 13.93 0.66
N TYR A 67 11.62 15.11 0.06
CA TYR A 67 12.56 16.23 0.19
C TYR A 67 12.10 17.25 1.21
N SER A 68 13.06 17.91 1.86
CA SER A 68 12.92 19.01 2.79
C SER A 68 13.80 20.19 2.37
N SER A 69 13.29 21.41 2.45
CA SER A 69 14.08 22.63 2.21
C SER A 69 15.07 22.97 3.33
N ALA A 70 14.99 22.30 4.49
CA ALA A 70 15.82 22.59 5.67
C ALA A 70 16.31 21.31 6.38
N ASP A 71 17.49 21.39 6.98
CA ASP A 71 18.13 20.28 7.71
C ASP A 71 17.62 20.14 9.16
N THR A 72 16.32 19.89 9.31
CA THR A 72 15.73 19.63 10.62
C THR A 72 15.58 18.14 10.89
N ALA A 73 15.51 17.77 12.16
CA ALA A 73 15.08 16.45 12.57
C ALA A 73 13.61 16.27 12.17
N GLN A 74 13.34 15.25 11.35
CA GLN A 74 12.02 14.98 10.82
C GLN A 74 11.63 13.53 11.11
N LYS A 75 10.34 13.25 11.01
CA LYS A 75 9.71 11.96 11.28
C LYS A 75 8.47 11.82 10.42
N ILE A 76 8.03 10.59 10.26
CA ILE A 76 6.66 10.30 9.83
C ILE A 76 5.78 10.10 11.06
N GLN A 77 4.55 10.61 11.02
CA GLN A 77 3.49 10.30 11.97
C GLN A 77 2.40 9.52 11.25
N VAL A 78 1.95 8.40 11.83
CA VAL A 78 0.98 7.48 11.25
C VAL A 78 -0.02 7.00 12.31
N ALA A 79 -1.28 6.87 11.92
CA ALA A 79 -2.34 6.29 12.74
C ALA A 79 -3.40 5.61 11.87
N PRO A 80 -4.13 4.59 12.37
CA PRO A 80 -5.34 4.10 11.70
C PRO A 80 -6.31 5.26 11.45
N THR A 81 -6.82 5.40 10.22
CA THR A 81 -7.63 6.55 9.79
C THR A 81 -8.87 6.76 10.67
N ALA A 82 -9.47 5.67 11.18
CA ALA A 82 -10.59 5.71 12.11
C ALA A 82 -10.28 6.38 13.47
N ARG A 83 -9.00 6.63 13.80
CA ARG A 83 -8.57 7.34 15.01
C ARG A 83 -8.36 8.85 14.82
N LEU A 84 -8.45 9.37 13.61
CA LEU A 84 -8.35 10.82 13.36
C LEU A 84 -9.64 11.53 13.79
N SER A 85 -9.52 12.72 14.37
CA SER A 85 -10.65 13.55 14.77
C SER A 85 -10.55 14.93 14.13
N GLY A 86 -11.51 15.25 13.24
CA GLY A 86 -11.48 16.49 12.45
C GLY A 86 -10.23 16.65 11.57
N GLY A 87 -9.63 15.54 11.12
CA GLY A 87 -8.33 15.52 10.42
C GLY A 87 -7.11 15.62 11.34
N GLY A 88 -7.29 15.81 12.64
CA GLY A 88 -6.22 15.79 13.63
C GLY A 88 -5.79 14.37 13.99
N PHE A 89 -4.48 14.13 14.00
CA PHE A 89 -3.88 12.90 14.52
C PHE A 89 -4.04 12.81 16.06
N PRO A 90 -4.23 11.61 16.63
CA PRO A 90 -4.26 11.43 18.08
C PRO A 90 -2.89 11.72 18.71
N ALA A 91 -2.88 12.08 20.00
CA ALA A 91 -1.65 12.47 20.71
C ALA A 91 -0.62 11.32 20.83
N ASP A 92 -1.09 10.08 20.82
CA ASP A 92 -0.32 8.83 20.84
C ASP A 92 -0.15 8.20 19.44
N ALA A 93 -0.39 8.97 18.36
CA ALA A 93 -0.11 8.48 17.00
C ALA A 93 1.36 8.05 16.87
N THR A 94 1.58 6.88 16.28
CA THR A 94 2.90 6.28 16.12
C THR A 94 3.80 7.16 15.26
N THR A 95 5.07 7.28 15.62
CA THR A 95 6.06 8.03 14.84
C THR A 95 7.32 7.24 14.60
N PHE A 96 7.90 7.37 13.41
CA PHE A 96 9.19 6.80 13.04
C PHE A 96 10.11 7.94 12.60
N ASP A 97 11.31 8.01 13.18
CA ASP A 97 12.27 9.07 12.85
C ASP A 97 12.84 8.89 11.44
N ALA A 98 13.06 10.00 10.75
CA ALA A 98 13.57 10.02 9.39
C ALA A 98 15.10 10.03 9.37
N LEU A 99 15.67 9.24 8.48
CA LEU A 99 17.09 9.27 8.10
C LEU A 99 17.24 10.00 6.76
N GLY A 100 18.46 10.38 6.39
CA GLY A 100 18.75 11.10 5.14
C GLY A 100 19.85 12.14 5.31
N GLY A 101 20.05 12.96 4.29
CA GLY A 101 21.12 13.97 4.28
C GLY A 101 20.89 15.10 3.27
N ALA A 102 21.93 15.90 3.03
CA ALA A 102 21.89 16.91 1.97
C ALA A 102 21.75 16.27 0.59
N ASN A 103 21.02 16.93 -0.31
CA ASN A 103 20.93 16.49 -1.70
C ASN A 103 22.27 16.69 -2.42
N ILE A 104 22.51 15.81 -3.39
CA ILE A 104 23.73 15.79 -4.22
C ILE A 104 23.33 15.93 -5.70
N ALA A 105 22.16 15.42 -6.07
CA ALA A 105 21.56 15.62 -7.39
C ALA A 105 21.22 17.09 -7.68
N SER A 106 20.61 17.76 -6.70
CA SER A 106 20.16 19.15 -6.77
C SER A 106 21.05 20.10 -5.97
N SER A 107 21.10 21.37 -6.38
CA SER A 107 21.94 22.40 -5.77
C SER A 107 21.39 22.96 -4.43
N GLY A 108 20.66 22.15 -3.66
CA GLY A 108 20.07 22.51 -2.39
C GLY A 108 18.99 21.53 -1.91
N GLY A 109 18.59 21.66 -0.66
CA GLY A 109 17.60 20.77 -0.02
C GLY A 109 18.22 19.49 0.55
N TYR A 110 17.36 18.68 1.16
CA TYR A 110 17.71 17.52 1.95
C TYR A 110 16.71 16.39 1.71
N ASN A 111 17.18 15.18 1.44
CA ASN A 111 16.35 13.99 1.37
C ASN A 111 16.07 13.45 2.77
N ARG A 112 14.93 12.78 2.89
CA ARG A 112 14.47 12.10 4.09
C ARG A 112 13.75 10.82 3.70
N HIS A 113 14.00 9.75 4.44
CA HIS A 113 13.29 8.48 4.33
C HIS A 113 12.99 7.92 5.72
N ALA A 114 11.83 7.28 5.87
CA ALA A 114 11.44 6.58 7.10
C ALA A 114 10.70 5.28 6.77
N THR A 115 10.95 4.24 7.55
CA THR A 115 10.22 2.96 7.45
C THR A 115 9.15 2.91 8.54
N ILE A 116 7.89 2.82 8.12
CA ILE A 116 6.76 2.46 8.97
C ILE A 116 6.82 0.94 9.18
N THR A 117 6.68 0.48 10.43
CA THR A 117 6.65 -0.95 10.76
C THR A 117 5.47 -1.29 11.68
N GLY A 118 5.13 -2.58 11.77
CA GLY A 118 4.07 -3.06 12.67
C GLY A 118 2.66 -2.69 12.22
N LEU A 119 2.48 -2.45 10.92
CA LEU A 119 1.15 -2.28 10.32
C LEU A 119 0.29 -3.54 10.58
N LYS A 120 -1.02 -3.34 10.58
CA LYS A 120 -2.02 -4.40 10.66
C LYS A 120 -2.70 -4.52 9.33
N GLU A 121 -3.05 -5.74 8.97
CA GLU A 121 -3.90 -6.07 7.83
C GLU A 121 -5.23 -5.31 7.87
N ASN A 122 -5.91 -5.27 6.73
CA ASN A 122 -7.30 -4.81 6.59
C ASN A 122 -7.56 -3.39 7.14
N THR A 123 -6.52 -2.54 7.24
CA THR A 123 -6.53 -1.28 7.99
C THR A 123 -6.23 -0.09 7.09
N ALA A 124 -7.15 0.87 7.05
CA ALA A 124 -6.87 2.18 6.46
C ALA A 124 -5.98 2.99 7.42
N TYR A 125 -4.87 3.52 6.92
CA TYR A 125 -3.92 4.36 7.65
C TYR A 125 -3.88 5.77 7.07
N SER A 126 -3.76 6.76 7.95
CA SER A 126 -3.42 8.14 7.59
C SER A 126 -2.01 8.44 8.07
N TYR A 127 -1.23 9.15 7.25
CA TYR A 127 0.14 9.54 7.58
C TYR A 127 0.47 10.97 7.14
N ARG A 128 1.50 11.54 7.75
CA ARG A 128 2.12 12.82 7.34
C ARG A 128 3.59 12.83 7.72
N VAL A 129 4.41 13.49 6.91
CA VAL A 129 5.84 13.69 7.15
C VAL A 129 6.14 15.12 7.58
N GLY A 130 7.18 15.33 8.39
CA GLY A 130 7.60 16.65 8.86
C GLY A 130 8.24 16.61 10.25
N GLY A 131 8.16 17.71 10.99
CA GLY A 131 8.76 17.82 12.31
C GLY A 131 8.68 19.23 12.90
N GLU A 132 9.71 19.62 13.66
CA GLU A 132 9.87 21.00 14.11
C GLU A 132 10.11 21.90 12.88
N GLY A 133 9.25 22.91 12.70
CA GLY A 133 9.18 23.72 11.49
C GLY A 133 8.02 23.38 10.54
N GLY A 134 7.25 22.30 10.75
CA GLY A 134 6.00 22.07 10.00
C GLY A 134 5.71 20.62 9.63
N TRP A 135 4.49 20.39 9.18
CA TRP A 135 4.02 19.11 8.66
C TRP A 135 3.49 19.29 7.24
N SER A 136 3.67 18.25 6.43
CA SER A 136 3.01 18.10 5.12
C SER A 136 1.48 17.93 5.28
N ALA A 137 0.77 17.89 4.15
CA ALA A 137 -0.61 17.45 4.10
C ALA A 137 -0.76 16.02 4.67
N THR A 138 -1.99 15.63 5.00
CA THR A 138 -2.28 14.25 5.41
C THR A 138 -2.57 13.41 4.17
N TYR A 139 -1.85 12.31 4.05
CA TYR A 139 -2.02 11.29 3.02
C TYR A 139 -2.57 10.01 3.66
N SER A 140 -3.00 9.05 2.84
CA SER A 140 -3.57 7.80 3.34
C SER A 140 -3.31 6.64 2.39
N PHE A 141 -3.04 5.48 2.97
CA PHE A 141 -2.97 4.20 2.28
C PHE A 141 -3.82 3.17 3.03
N ARG A 142 -3.99 1.99 2.45
CA ARG A 142 -4.70 0.87 3.08
C ARG A 142 -3.87 -0.40 2.96
N THR A 143 -3.74 -1.12 4.06
CA THR A 143 -3.35 -2.54 4.05
C THR A 143 -4.58 -3.39 3.78
N GLN A 144 -4.42 -4.44 2.97
CA GLN A 144 -5.41 -5.49 2.80
C GLN A 144 -5.08 -6.66 3.75
N ASP A 145 -5.68 -7.81 3.51
CA ASP A 145 -5.21 -9.08 4.06
C ASP A 145 -3.71 -9.29 3.74
N PHE A 146 -2.94 -9.82 4.69
CA PHE A 146 -1.51 -10.07 4.49
C PHE A 146 -1.23 -11.40 3.78
N GLU A 147 -2.24 -12.23 3.58
CA GLU A 147 -2.15 -13.49 2.83
C GLU A 147 -3.09 -13.49 1.59
N GLY A 148 -2.96 -14.54 0.77
CA GLY A 148 -3.85 -14.82 -0.35
C GLY A 148 -3.65 -13.97 -1.62
N GLU A 149 -4.63 -14.08 -2.52
CA GLU A 149 -4.60 -13.48 -3.86
C GLU A 149 -4.53 -11.95 -3.84
N TYR A 150 -3.83 -11.35 -4.82
CA TYR A 150 -3.81 -9.91 -5.02
C TYR A 150 -3.48 -9.54 -6.49
N ASP A 151 -3.65 -8.27 -6.83
CA ASP A 151 -3.25 -7.72 -8.13
C ASP A 151 -2.17 -6.64 -7.94
N PHE A 152 -1.20 -6.54 -8.84
CA PHE A 152 -0.27 -5.42 -8.92
C PHE A 152 -0.18 -4.84 -10.34
N LEU A 153 0.23 -3.58 -10.45
CA LEU A 153 0.31 -2.84 -11.71
C LEU A 153 1.77 -2.54 -12.04
N PHE A 154 2.26 -3.10 -13.14
CA PHE A 154 3.60 -2.89 -13.68
C PHE A 154 3.57 -1.83 -14.79
N LEU A 155 4.46 -0.85 -14.70
CA LEU A 155 4.42 0.42 -15.43
C LEU A 155 5.78 0.69 -16.08
N GLY A 156 5.85 0.56 -17.41
CA GLY A 156 7.07 0.78 -18.19
C GLY A 156 7.33 2.26 -18.47
N ASP A 157 8.59 2.66 -18.38
CA ASP A 157 9.17 3.86 -18.99
C ASP A 157 8.27 5.11 -19.07
N PRO A 158 7.88 5.71 -17.92
CA PRO A 158 7.27 7.04 -17.90
C PRO A 158 8.22 8.11 -18.45
N GLN A 159 9.53 7.95 -18.24
CA GLN A 159 10.65 8.72 -18.79
C GLN A 159 10.30 10.20 -19.01
N ILE A 160 9.94 10.88 -17.91
CA ILE A 160 9.40 12.24 -17.99
C ILE A 160 10.45 13.19 -18.56
N GLY A 161 10.10 13.86 -19.65
CA GLY A 161 10.94 14.76 -20.44
C GLY A 161 11.44 14.17 -21.77
N SER A 162 11.13 12.91 -22.11
CA SER A 162 11.65 12.26 -23.34
C SER A 162 11.02 12.83 -24.62
N SER A 163 9.78 13.31 -24.58
CA SER A 163 9.13 13.98 -25.72
C SER A 163 9.73 15.36 -26.03
N GLY A 164 10.42 15.94 -25.04
CA GLY A 164 10.82 17.36 -25.03
C GLY A 164 9.85 18.28 -24.27
N ASP A 165 8.63 17.81 -23.94
CA ASP A 165 7.68 18.55 -23.09
C ASP A 165 7.35 17.78 -21.79
N THR A 166 7.90 18.26 -20.68
CA THR A 166 7.67 17.70 -19.34
C THR A 166 6.20 17.76 -18.91
N ALA A 167 5.40 18.71 -19.40
CA ALA A 167 4.00 18.83 -19.01
C ALA A 167 3.09 17.86 -19.78
N GLU A 168 3.35 17.61 -21.06
CA GLU A 168 2.66 16.56 -21.84
C GLU A 168 2.98 15.17 -21.29
N ASP A 169 4.26 14.88 -21.02
CA ASP A 169 4.69 13.63 -20.39
C ASP A 169 4.07 13.43 -19.00
N GLN A 170 4.00 14.49 -18.19
CA GLN A 170 3.31 14.47 -16.89
C GLN A 170 1.82 14.15 -17.05
N ALA A 171 1.15 14.74 -18.04
CA ALA A 171 -0.27 14.52 -18.28
C ALA A 171 -0.54 13.06 -18.68
N GLY A 172 0.26 12.50 -19.59
CA GLY A 172 0.16 11.10 -20.00
C GLY A 172 0.45 10.10 -18.87
N TRP A 173 1.42 10.40 -18.01
CA TRP A 173 1.73 9.60 -16.83
C TRP A 173 0.63 9.64 -15.77
N ALA A 174 0.14 10.85 -15.43
CA ALA A 174 -0.92 11.05 -14.46
C ALA A 174 -2.23 10.37 -14.89
N ASP A 175 -2.59 10.50 -16.17
CA ASP A 175 -3.76 9.86 -16.76
C ASP A 175 -3.62 8.33 -16.78
N THR A 176 -2.43 7.79 -17.06
CA THR A 176 -2.21 6.33 -16.98
C THR A 176 -2.39 5.79 -15.56
N LEU A 177 -1.83 6.47 -14.54
CA LEU A 177 -2.06 6.07 -13.14
C LEU A 177 -3.53 6.17 -12.74
N ASP A 178 -4.22 7.23 -13.17
CA ASP A 178 -5.65 7.44 -12.91
C ASP A 178 -6.55 6.37 -13.57
N VAL A 179 -6.29 6.02 -14.82
CA VAL A 179 -6.98 4.93 -15.52
C VAL A 179 -6.68 3.58 -14.85
N ALA A 180 -5.41 3.27 -14.61
CA ALA A 180 -4.98 1.97 -14.14
C ALA A 180 -5.49 1.65 -12.73
N THR A 181 -5.41 2.60 -11.78
CA THR A 181 -5.92 2.40 -10.42
C THR A 181 -7.45 2.51 -10.34
N ARG A 182 -8.11 3.34 -11.16
CA ARG A 182 -9.59 3.35 -11.23
C ARG A 182 -10.14 2.03 -11.77
N ALA A 183 -9.49 1.43 -12.76
CA ALA A 183 -9.87 0.12 -13.30
C ALA A 183 -9.53 -1.04 -12.34
N ASN A 184 -8.57 -0.84 -11.43
CA ASN A 184 -8.06 -1.86 -10.50
C ASN A 184 -7.96 -1.29 -9.08
N PRO A 185 -9.11 -0.94 -8.44
CA PRO A 185 -9.12 -0.27 -7.13
C PRO A 185 -8.48 -1.11 -6.02
N ASP A 186 -8.53 -2.44 -6.17
CA ASP A 186 -7.98 -3.43 -5.24
C ASP A 186 -6.52 -3.82 -5.54
N ALA A 187 -5.85 -3.18 -6.51
CA ALA A 187 -4.43 -3.41 -6.75
C ALA A 187 -3.60 -2.98 -5.53
N GLU A 188 -2.67 -3.81 -5.09
CA GLU A 188 -1.95 -3.59 -3.82
C GLU A 188 -0.59 -2.89 -3.99
N LEU A 189 0.01 -2.95 -5.19
CA LEU A 189 1.33 -2.41 -5.49
C LEU A 189 1.37 -1.72 -6.87
N LEU A 190 2.23 -0.70 -6.99
CA LEU A 190 2.69 -0.13 -8.26
C LEU A 190 4.16 -0.52 -8.45
N VAL A 191 4.50 -1.19 -9.53
CA VAL A 191 5.87 -1.66 -9.83
C VAL A 191 6.39 -0.95 -11.08
N SER A 192 7.59 -0.39 -11.00
CA SER A 192 8.23 0.38 -12.08
C SER A 192 9.04 -0.53 -13.01
N GLY A 193 9.07 -0.24 -14.31
CA GLY A 193 10.02 -0.83 -15.27
C GLY A 193 11.37 -0.10 -15.37
N GLY A 194 11.55 1.00 -14.63
CA GLY A 194 12.69 1.90 -14.78
C GLY A 194 12.38 3.16 -15.59
N ASP A 195 13.39 4.00 -15.77
CA ASP A 195 13.36 5.31 -16.44
C ASP A 195 12.17 6.17 -15.97
N GLN A 196 12.22 6.64 -14.73
CA GLN A 196 11.19 7.55 -14.22
C GLN A 196 11.31 8.94 -14.88
N VAL A 197 12.53 9.39 -15.15
CA VAL A 197 12.84 10.69 -15.77
C VAL A 197 13.79 10.54 -16.94
N GLU A 198 13.75 11.46 -17.90
CA GLU A 198 14.69 11.50 -19.03
C GLU A 198 16.12 11.90 -18.61
N SER A 199 16.27 12.67 -17.54
CA SER A 199 17.56 13.19 -17.09
C SER A 199 17.73 13.06 -15.59
N ALA A 200 18.53 12.09 -15.15
CA ALA A 200 18.73 11.66 -13.76
C ALA A 200 18.61 12.73 -12.66
N ASN A 201 19.24 13.90 -12.80
CA ASN A 201 19.24 14.95 -11.77
C ASN A 201 18.28 16.14 -12.06
N ASN A 202 17.37 16.02 -13.02
CA ASN A 202 16.43 17.08 -13.37
C ASN A 202 15.21 17.05 -12.45
N GLU A 203 15.27 17.83 -11.35
CA GLU A 203 14.18 17.92 -10.38
C GLU A 203 12.85 18.41 -10.97
N SER A 204 12.84 19.06 -12.13
CA SER A 204 11.57 19.44 -12.79
C SER A 204 10.84 18.20 -13.34
N GLN A 205 11.59 17.24 -13.87
CA GLN A 205 11.07 15.95 -14.33
C GLN A 205 10.69 15.07 -13.13
N TRP A 206 11.46 15.07 -12.04
CA TRP A 206 11.09 14.36 -10.81
C TRP A 206 9.82 14.92 -10.16
N ASN A 207 9.67 16.25 -10.08
CA ASN A 207 8.45 16.87 -9.56
C ASN A 207 7.22 16.50 -10.40
N ALA A 208 7.38 16.40 -11.72
CA ALA A 208 6.35 15.96 -12.65
C ALA A 208 6.03 14.45 -12.50
N PHE A 209 7.05 13.60 -12.44
CA PHE A 209 6.88 12.16 -12.17
C PHE A 209 6.16 11.89 -10.84
N LEU A 210 6.52 12.62 -9.78
CA LEU A 210 5.95 12.48 -8.44
C LEU A 210 4.62 13.24 -8.25
N ALA A 211 4.12 13.95 -9.26
CA ALA A 211 2.89 14.73 -9.17
C ALA A 211 1.60 13.91 -8.88
N PRO A 212 1.40 12.67 -9.41
CA PRO A 212 0.17 11.91 -9.19
C PRO A 212 0.01 11.40 -7.75
N ASP A 213 -1.17 11.62 -7.14
CA ASP A 213 -1.43 11.28 -5.72
C ASP A 213 -1.47 9.78 -5.43
N GLN A 214 -1.62 8.94 -6.46
CA GLN A 214 -1.51 7.48 -6.37
C GLN A 214 -0.15 7.07 -5.76
N LEU A 215 0.93 7.81 -6.03
CA LEU A 215 2.26 7.56 -5.47
C LEU A 215 2.38 7.85 -3.95
N ARG A 216 1.30 8.34 -3.32
CA ARG A 216 1.15 8.55 -1.87
C ARG A 216 0.06 7.67 -1.24
N GLN A 217 -0.56 6.81 -2.05
CA GLN A 217 -1.69 5.95 -1.68
C GLN A 217 -1.36 4.47 -1.88
N TYR A 218 -0.66 4.15 -2.95
CA TYR A 218 -0.19 2.82 -3.29
C TYR A 218 1.33 2.72 -3.07
N PRO A 219 1.85 1.59 -2.54
CA PRO A 219 3.28 1.36 -2.41
C PRO A 219 3.94 1.24 -3.78
N PHE A 220 4.97 2.04 -4.02
CA PHE A 220 5.76 2.04 -5.23
C PHE A 220 7.03 1.20 -5.05
N ALA A 221 7.24 0.23 -5.93
CA ALA A 221 8.50 -0.50 -6.10
C ALA A 221 9.24 0.10 -7.30
N ALA A 222 10.30 0.87 -7.00
CA ALA A 222 11.10 1.55 -8.02
C ALA A 222 12.22 0.63 -8.51
N THR A 223 12.26 0.37 -9.82
CA THR A 223 13.43 -0.16 -10.54
C THR A 223 14.22 1.01 -11.12
N ILE A 224 15.54 0.89 -11.18
CA ILE A 224 16.44 1.93 -11.71
C ILE A 224 16.72 1.72 -13.21
N GLY A 225 16.41 2.72 -14.03
CA GLY A 225 16.70 2.73 -15.47
C GLY A 225 17.99 3.44 -15.86
N ASN A 226 18.34 3.44 -17.14
CA ASN A 226 19.58 4.04 -17.64
C ASN A 226 19.53 5.57 -17.73
N HIS A 227 18.34 6.17 -17.72
CA HIS A 227 18.17 7.62 -17.56
C HIS A 227 18.16 8.04 -16.08
N ASP A 228 17.87 7.12 -15.14
CA ASP A 228 17.92 7.38 -13.69
C ASP A 228 19.36 7.23 -13.12
N VAL A 229 20.13 6.24 -13.58
CA VAL A 229 21.43 5.84 -13.00
C VAL A 229 22.50 6.94 -13.03
N GLY A 230 22.45 7.86 -13.99
CA GLY A 230 23.46 8.90 -14.23
C GLY A 230 23.56 9.99 -13.16
N GLY A 231 22.75 9.90 -12.11
CA GLY A 231 22.63 10.88 -11.03
C GLY A 231 22.34 10.23 -9.69
N LYS A 232 22.23 11.04 -8.63
CA LYS A 232 21.92 10.54 -7.27
C LYS A 232 20.45 10.75 -6.89
N ALA A 233 19.65 11.37 -7.77
CA ALA A 233 18.28 11.75 -7.44
C ALA A 233 17.39 10.53 -7.17
N TYR A 234 17.62 9.42 -7.89
CA TYR A 234 16.91 8.16 -7.71
C TYR A 234 16.98 7.67 -6.24
N GLU A 235 18.17 7.51 -5.67
CA GLU A 235 18.37 7.15 -4.25
C GLU A 235 17.98 8.26 -3.26
N GLN A 236 17.76 9.48 -3.74
CA GLN A 236 17.33 10.60 -2.90
C GLN A 236 15.80 10.70 -2.84
N HIS A 237 15.10 10.32 -3.92
CA HIS A 237 13.63 10.22 -4.01
C HIS A 237 13.08 8.87 -3.55
N PHE A 238 13.86 7.78 -3.63
CA PHE A 238 13.41 6.43 -3.25
C PHE A 238 14.27 5.79 -2.16
N SER A 239 13.61 5.02 -1.30
CA SER A 239 14.23 4.16 -0.28
C SER A 239 13.60 2.78 -0.35
N THR A 240 14.40 1.79 -0.72
CA THR A 240 13.97 0.40 -1.00
C THR A 240 14.39 -0.58 0.11
N PRO A 241 13.58 -1.60 0.41
CA PRO A 241 13.83 -2.58 1.48
C PRO A 241 14.97 -3.54 1.11
N ASN A 242 15.73 -4.03 2.10
CA ASN A 242 16.81 -5.01 1.91
C ASN A 242 17.86 -4.66 0.83
N THR A 243 18.05 -3.38 0.54
CA THR A 243 18.94 -2.90 -0.53
C THR A 243 20.41 -3.22 -0.23
N ASP A 244 21.05 -3.97 -1.14
CA ASP A 244 22.49 -4.17 -1.13
C ASP A 244 23.18 -3.05 -1.92
N ASN A 245 23.80 -2.13 -1.18
CA ASN A 245 24.54 -1.01 -1.71
C ASN A 245 26.04 -1.33 -1.96
N SER A 246 26.39 -2.60 -2.18
CA SER A 246 27.74 -2.99 -2.58
C SER A 246 28.11 -2.41 -3.95
N GLY A 247 29.38 -2.00 -4.12
CA GLY A 247 29.88 -1.41 -5.37
C GLY A 247 29.69 -2.29 -6.62
N ALA A 248 29.54 -3.60 -6.45
CA ALA A 248 29.20 -4.53 -7.53
C ALA A 248 27.89 -4.20 -8.26
N TYR A 249 26.98 -3.45 -7.63
CA TYR A 249 25.67 -3.07 -8.19
C TYR A 249 25.59 -1.57 -8.55
N TYR A 250 26.75 -0.94 -8.76
CA TYR A 250 26.89 0.44 -9.23
C TYR A 250 27.71 0.46 -10.52
N SER A 251 27.26 1.20 -11.54
CA SER A 251 27.87 1.27 -12.88
C SER A 251 29.35 1.66 -12.89
N ASN A 252 29.83 2.34 -11.85
CA ASN A 252 31.22 2.77 -11.66
C ASN A 252 31.93 2.11 -10.46
N GLY A 253 31.35 1.07 -9.85
CA GLY A 253 31.91 0.39 -8.69
C GLY A 253 31.86 1.15 -7.36
N ASN A 254 31.31 2.37 -7.31
CA ASN A 254 31.43 3.28 -6.17
C ASN A 254 30.05 3.80 -5.68
N PRO A 255 29.51 3.24 -4.58
CA PRO A 255 28.24 3.70 -3.98
C PRO A 255 28.26 5.15 -3.48
N GLY A 256 29.45 5.65 -3.11
CA GLY A 256 29.67 7.03 -2.65
C GLY A 256 29.94 8.03 -3.78
N SER A 257 29.68 7.66 -5.04
CA SER A 257 29.77 8.54 -6.20
C SER A 257 28.48 9.36 -6.41
N ASN A 258 28.43 10.13 -7.50
CA ASN A 258 27.27 10.91 -7.91
C ASN A 258 26.26 10.12 -8.77
N THR A 259 26.43 8.81 -8.93
CA THR A 259 25.50 7.91 -9.63
C THR A 259 24.72 7.05 -8.65
N SER A 260 23.57 6.56 -9.08
CA SER A 260 22.74 5.65 -8.29
C SER A 260 22.94 4.17 -8.63
N GLY A 261 22.46 3.28 -7.76
CA GLY A 261 22.51 1.84 -7.97
C GLY A 261 22.01 1.03 -6.78
N GLY A 262 22.54 -0.19 -6.64
CA GLY A 262 22.08 -1.19 -5.68
C GLY A 262 21.10 -2.21 -6.29
N ASN A 263 21.06 -3.40 -5.71
CA ASN A 263 19.96 -4.36 -5.93
C ASN A 263 19.14 -4.44 -4.65
N TYR A 264 17.87 -4.83 -4.74
CA TYR A 264 17.04 -5.00 -3.55
C TYR A 264 16.03 -6.15 -3.70
N TRP A 265 15.40 -6.55 -2.60
CA TRP A 265 14.37 -7.59 -2.62
C TRP A 265 13.35 -7.39 -1.51
N TYR A 266 12.15 -7.91 -1.70
CA TYR A 266 11.09 -7.93 -0.71
C TYR A 266 10.18 -9.12 -0.97
N ILE A 267 9.45 -9.55 0.06
CA ILE A 267 8.35 -10.49 -0.11
C ILE A 267 7.07 -9.67 -0.01
N TYR A 268 6.10 -9.94 -0.89
CA TYR A 268 4.75 -9.42 -0.76
C TYR A 268 3.75 -10.55 -0.99
N LYS A 269 3.15 -10.99 0.11
CA LYS A 269 2.39 -12.23 0.27
C LYS A 269 3.20 -13.41 -0.28
N ASP A 270 2.59 -14.21 -1.15
CA ASP A 270 3.19 -15.37 -1.77
C ASP A 270 4.25 -15.07 -2.87
N VAL A 271 4.77 -13.84 -2.99
CA VAL A 271 5.71 -13.45 -4.06
C VAL A 271 7.01 -12.87 -3.51
N LEU A 272 8.13 -13.52 -3.84
CA LEU A 272 9.48 -12.97 -3.70
C LEU A 272 9.81 -12.11 -4.92
N PHE A 273 9.90 -10.79 -4.70
CA PHE A 273 10.38 -9.83 -5.70
C PHE A 273 11.88 -9.58 -5.51
N ILE A 274 12.63 -9.63 -6.61
CA ILE A 274 14.04 -9.29 -6.65
C ILE A 274 14.25 -8.25 -7.75
N ASP A 275 14.79 -7.08 -7.39
CA ASP A 275 15.03 -5.95 -8.28
C ASP A 275 16.54 -5.76 -8.50
N LEU A 276 16.95 -5.62 -9.77
CA LEU A 276 18.35 -5.54 -10.17
C LEU A 276 18.67 -4.24 -10.91
N ASN A 277 19.72 -3.54 -10.46
CA ASN A 277 20.32 -2.46 -11.23
C ASN A 277 21.09 -3.00 -12.45
N SER A 278 20.36 -3.32 -13.52
CA SER A 278 20.92 -3.76 -14.81
C SER A 278 21.87 -2.75 -15.49
N ASN A 279 22.02 -1.53 -14.95
CA ASN A 279 23.05 -0.57 -15.37
C ASN A 279 24.45 -0.88 -14.79
N SER A 280 24.58 -1.84 -13.87
CA SER A 280 25.90 -2.29 -13.40
C SER A 280 26.51 -3.24 -14.42
N TYR A 281 27.59 -2.80 -15.07
CA TYR A 281 28.35 -3.57 -16.04
C TYR A 281 29.69 -4.02 -15.45
N SER A 282 30.27 -5.09 -15.99
CA SER A 282 31.66 -5.45 -15.68
C SER A 282 32.57 -4.53 -16.48
N THR A 283 33.15 -3.52 -15.83
CA THR A 283 34.00 -2.51 -16.48
C THR A 283 35.37 -2.41 -15.83
N SER A 284 36.34 -1.81 -16.54
CA SER A 284 37.64 -1.46 -15.97
C SER A 284 37.58 -0.35 -14.91
N GLN A 285 36.44 0.32 -14.76
CA GLN A 285 36.21 1.38 -13.77
C GLN A 285 35.61 0.83 -12.46
N GLY A 286 35.10 -0.40 -12.48
CA GLY A 286 34.39 -1.03 -11.37
C GLY A 286 33.06 -1.63 -11.82
N GLY A 287 32.19 -1.90 -10.84
CA GLY A 287 30.96 -2.66 -11.01
C GLY A 287 31.19 -4.15 -10.77
N GLY A 288 30.12 -4.93 -10.95
CA GLY A 288 30.14 -6.39 -10.84
C GLY A 288 29.61 -7.08 -12.09
N GLY A 289 28.80 -6.39 -12.89
CA GLY A 289 28.19 -6.95 -14.10
C GLY A 289 27.25 -8.12 -13.80
N ASP A 290 26.93 -8.85 -14.86
CA ASP A 290 25.91 -9.89 -14.83
C ASP A 290 26.28 -11.05 -13.87
N GLU A 291 27.56 -11.38 -13.69
CA GLU A 291 28.04 -12.36 -12.71
C GLU A 291 27.68 -11.98 -11.25
N ALA A 292 27.76 -10.69 -10.91
CA ALA A 292 27.35 -10.24 -9.58
C ALA A 292 25.83 -10.31 -9.41
N HIS A 293 25.05 -10.02 -10.45
CA HIS A 293 23.59 -10.11 -10.42
C HIS A 293 23.10 -11.57 -10.34
N THR A 294 23.64 -12.49 -11.15
CA THR A 294 23.27 -13.92 -11.09
C THR A 294 23.64 -14.52 -9.73
N LYS A 295 24.79 -14.15 -9.16
CA LYS A 295 25.14 -14.51 -7.78
C LYS A 295 24.16 -13.91 -6.76
N TYR A 296 23.76 -12.64 -6.89
CA TYR A 296 22.81 -12.01 -5.98
C TYR A 296 21.46 -12.73 -5.98
N VAL A 297 20.89 -12.99 -7.15
CA VAL A 297 19.64 -13.74 -7.31
C VAL A 297 19.76 -15.14 -6.72
N THR A 298 20.87 -15.84 -6.97
CA THR A 298 21.17 -17.15 -6.36
C THR A 298 21.18 -17.07 -4.83
N ASP A 299 21.87 -16.10 -4.25
CA ASP A 299 22.01 -15.92 -2.80
C ASP A 299 20.70 -15.51 -2.10
N VAL A 300 19.80 -14.79 -2.79
CA VAL A 300 18.47 -14.41 -2.28
C VAL A 300 17.50 -15.59 -2.40
N ILE A 301 17.38 -16.21 -3.57
CA ILE A 301 16.48 -17.37 -3.76
C ILE A 301 16.89 -18.56 -2.87
N SER A 302 18.19 -18.81 -2.67
CA SER A 302 18.66 -19.88 -1.77
C SER A 302 18.35 -19.65 -0.29
N LYS A 303 17.98 -18.43 0.12
CA LYS A 303 17.64 -18.09 1.51
C LYS A 303 16.15 -17.89 1.74
N HIS A 304 15.47 -17.28 0.75
CA HIS A 304 14.12 -16.75 0.88
C HIS A 304 13.15 -17.33 -0.17
N GLY A 305 13.62 -18.13 -1.13
CA GLY A 305 12.79 -18.71 -2.18
C GLY A 305 11.77 -19.76 -1.71
N ASP A 306 11.98 -20.33 -0.52
CA ASP A 306 11.01 -21.23 0.15
C ASP A 306 9.96 -20.46 0.98
N GLU A 307 10.10 -19.14 1.14
CA GLU A 307 9.15 -18.27 1.85
C GLU A 307 8.02 -17.76 0.94
N ALA A 308 8.09 -18.02 -0.37
CA ALA A 308 7.13 -17.55 -1.38
C ALA A 308 6.71 -18.67 -2.35
N LYS A 309 5.47 -18.63 -2.86
CA LYS A 309 5.00 -19.52 -3.95
C LYS A 309 5.64 -19.11 -5.28
N TRP A 310 5.83 -17.80 -5.50
CA TRP A 310 6.25 -17.18 -6.76
C TRP A 310 7.56 -16.42 -6.64
N LYS A 311 8.38 -16.45 -7.71
CA LYS A 311 9.64 -15.71 -7.83
C LYS A 311 9.57 -14.78 -9.04
N VAL A 312 9.55 -13.47 -8.78
CA VAL A 312 9.46 -12.41 -9.80
C VAL A 312 10.74 -11.57 -9.78
N LEU A 313 11.40 -11.47 -10.94
CA LEU A 313 12.51 -10.55 -11.15
C LEU A 313 12.02 -9.29 -11.84
N VAL A 314 12.55 -8.14 -11.43
CA VAL A 314 12.33 -6.86 -12.11
C VAL A 314 13.68 -6.22 -12.42
N TYR A 315 13.90 -5.82 -13.67
CA TYR A 315 15.08 -5.04 -14.06
C TYR A 315 14.85 -4.35 -15.41
N HIS A 316 15.46 -3.17 -15.57
CA HIS A 316 15.11 -2.27 -16.66
C HIS A 316 15.37 -2.80 -18.08
N HIS A 317 16.60 -3.19 -18.44
CA HIS A 317 16.98 -3.48 -19.83
C HIS A 317 16.22 -4.69 -20.41
N SER A 318 15.48 -4.51 -21.51
CA SER A 318 14.72 -5.57 -22.20
C SER A 318 15.61 -6.50 -23.03
N ILE A 319 16.04 -7.61 -22.42
CA ILE A 319 16.89 -8.61 -23.08
C ILE A 319 16.17 -9.33 -24.24
N TYR A 320 14.83 -9.30 -24.27
CA TYR A 320 13.98 -9.86 -25.34
C TYR A 320 13.24 -8.77 -26.13
N SER A 321 13.82 -7.56 -26.17
CA SER A 321 13.39 -6.44 -27.01
C SER A 321 12.99 -6.86 -28.44
N PRO A 322 11.81 -6.43 -28.95
CA PRO A 322 11.46 -6.50 -30.37
C PRO A 322 11.90 -5.27 -31.18
N ALA A 323 12.19 -4.14 -30.53
CA ALA A 323 12.34 -2.85 -31.19
C ALA A 323 13.81 -2.40 -31.27
N ALA A 324 14.16 -1.27 -30.66
CA ALA A 324 15.46 -0.61 -30.85
C ALA A 324 16.61 -1.42 -30.23
N HIS A 325 16.36 -2.02 -29.06
CA HIS A 325 17.40 -2.60 -28.22
C HIS A 325 17.67 -4.10 -28.47
N ALA A 326 16.96 -4.70 -29.42
CA ALA A 326 17.04 -6.13 -29.75
C ALA A 326 18.46 -6.58 -30.14
N LYS A 327 19.26 -5.64 -30.67
CA LYS A 327 20.55 -5.89 -31.30
C LYS A 327 21.73 -5.43 -30.45
N ASP A 328 21.49 -4.88 -29.27
CA ASP A 328 22.52 -4.34 -28.39
C ASP A 328 23.37 -5.45 -27.75
N GLY A 329 24.63 -5.10 -27.46
CA GLY A 329 25.67 -6.06 -27.09
C GLY A 329 25.50 -6.65 -25.69
N ASP A 330 24.98 -5.83 -24.77
CA ASP A 330 24.61 -6.19 -23.41
C ASP A 330 23.36 -7.09 -23.37
N ASN A 331 22.29 -6.76 -24.12
CA ASN A 331 21.12 -7.63 -24.24
C ASN A 331 21.50 -9.00 -24.83
N LYS A 332 22.44 -9.02 -25.79
CA LYS A 332 23.02 -10.27 -26.34
C LYS A 332 23.86 -11.05 -25.33
N ALA A 333 24.59 -10.39 -24.43
CA ALA A 333 25.32 -11.05 -23.35
C ALA A 333 24.36 -11.63 -22.30
N ARG A 334 23.41 -10.82 -21.82
CA ARG A 334 22.44 -11.21 -20.78
C ARG A 334 21.54 -12.37 -21.19
N ARG A 335 21.16 -12.47 -22.48
CA ARG A 335 20.44 -13.65 -23.02
C ARG A 335 21.17 -14.99 -22.86
N VAL A 336 22.45 -15.00 -22.44
CA VAL A 336 23.15 -16.21 -22.00
C VAL A 336 22.97 -16.43 -20.50
N ASP A 337 23.53 -15.55 -19.70
CA ASP A 337 23.76 -15.81 -18.27
C ASP A 337 22.46 -15.71 -17.46
N PHE A 338 21.64 -14.70 -17.73
CA PHE A 338 20.39 -14.44 -17.00
C PHE A 338 19.37 -15.57 -17.21
N PRO A 339 18.95 -15.92 -18.45
CA PRO A 339 18.04 -17.04 -18.66
C PRO A 339 18.53 -18.38 -18.13
N THR A 340 19.84 -18.64 -18.18
CA THR A 340 20.39 -19.89 -17.60
C THR A 340 20.21 -19.91 -16.09
N THR A 341 20.68 -18.88 -15.38
CA THR A 341 20.52 -18.80 -13.91
C THR A 341 19.06 -18.77 -13.48
N PHE A 342 18.20 -18.01 -14.17
CA PHE A 342 16.80 -17.83 -13.76
C PHE A 342 15.97 -19.11 -13.97
N SER A 343 16.26 -19.87 -15.03
CA SER A 343 15.70 -21.21 -15.24
C SER A 343 16.15 -22.22 -14.18
N GLU A 344 17.43 -22.21 -13.79
CA GLU A 344 17.96 -23.10 -12.75
C GLU A 344 17.40 -22.80 -11.35
N LEU A 345 17.13 -21.53 -11.05
CA LEU A 345 16.57 -21.08 -9.76
C LEU A 345 15.03 -21.13 -9.70
N GLY A 346 14.36 -21.52 -10.79
CA GLY A 346 12.90 -21.59 -10.86
C GLY A 346 12.24 -20.22 -10.67
N VAL A 347 12.73 -19.20 -11.39
CA VAL A 347 12.03 -17.92 -11.55
C VAL A 347 10.80 -18.13 -12.43
N ASP A 348 9.67 -17.53 -12.08
CA ASP A 348 8.41 -17.72 -12.82
C ASP A 348 8.20 -16.61 -13.86
N LEU A 349 8.50 -15.36 -13.48
CA LEU A 349 8.24 -14.16 -14.29
C LEU A 349 9.37 -13.14 -14.16
N VAL A 350 9.68 -12.49 -15.28
CA VAL A 350 10.64 -11.38 -15.39
C VAL A 350 9.94 -10.16 -16.00
N LEU A 351 10.06 -9.00 -15.37
CA LEU A 351 9.41 -7.73 -15.74
C LEU A 351 10.46 -6.66 -16.11
N GLN A 352 10.27 -6.01 -17.26
CA GLN A 352 11.28 -5.15 -17.90
C GLN A 352 10.65 -3.90 -18.57
N GLY A 353 11.46 -2.86 -18.81
CA GLY A 353 11.09 -1.64 -19.54
C GLY A 353 12.03 -1.41 -20.73
N HIS A 354 12.61 -0.22 -20.84
CA HIS A 354 13.68 0.19 -21.74
C HIS A 354 13.35 0.25 -23.25
N ASP A 355 12.50 -0.65 -23.76
CA ASP A 355 12.29 -0.79 -25.22
C ASP A 355 11.01 -0.14 -25.75
N HIS A 356 10.30 0.63 -24.92
CA HIS A 356 9.16 1.49 -25.32
C HIS A 356 8.21 0.83 -26.33
N SER A 357 7.97 -0.46 -26.14
CA SER A 357 7.16 -1.33 -26.97
C SER A 357 6.81 -2.56 -26.12
N TYR A 358 5.63 -3.14 -26.34
CA TYR A 358 5.24 -4.30 -25.56
C TYR A 358 5.79 -5.58 -26.16
N THR A 359 6.39 -6.43 -25.32
CA THR A 359 6.67 -7.82 -25.68
C THR A 359 6.37 -8.80 -24.56
N ARG A 360 5.99 -10.00 -24.96
CA ARG A 360 5.95 -11.20 -24.13
C ARG A 360 6.74 -12.30 -24.84
N SER A 361 7.68 -12.90 -24.13
CA SER A 361 8.44 -14.03 -24.63
C SER A 361 7.58 -15.29 -24.77
N TYR A 362 8.08 -16.30 -25.48
CA TYR A 362 7.70 -17.69 -25.21
C TYR A 362 8.12 -18.07 -23.78
N LEU A 363 7.71 -19.22 -23.27
CA LEU A 363 8.41 -19.78 -22.12
C LEU A 363 9.87 -20.05 -22.50
N ILE A 364 10.81 -19.42 -21.80
CA ILE A 364 12.24 -19.57 -22.06
C ILE A 364 12.86 -20.48 -21.01
N LYS A 365 13.65 -21.46 -21.45
CA LYS A 365 14.44 -22.33 -20.61
C LYS A 365 15.91 -22.31 -21.04
N ASN A 366 16.81 -21.91 -20.14
CA ASN A 366 18.26 -21.85 -20.39
C ASN A 366 18.64 -21.09 -21.68
N GLY A 367 17.91 -20.02 -22.02
CA GLY A 367 18.16 -19.20 -23.20
C GLY A 367 17.59 -19.75 -24.52
N GLU A 368 16.77 -20.80 -24.49
CA GLU A 368 16.04 -21.36 -25.64
C GLU A 368 14.52 -21.43 -25.34
N LYS A 369 13.67 -21.70 -26.33
CA LYS A 369 12.23 -21.99 -26.05
C LYS A 369 12.12 -23.26 -25.21
N ALA A 370 11.30 -23.23 -24.16
CA ALA A 370 11.00 -24.40 -23.33
C ALA A 370 10.23 -25.47 -24.11
N ASP A 371 9.32 -25.05 -25.00
CA ASP A 371 8.66 -25.88 -26.00
C ASP A 371 8.86 -25.25 -27.40
N PRO A 372 9.57 -25.91 -28.33
CA PRO A 372 9.72 -25.43 -29.72
C PRO A 372 8.40 -25.28 -30.47
N ASP A 373 7.38 -26.06 -30.10
CA ASP A 373 6.07 -26.11 -30.76
C ASP A 373 5.03 -25.17 -30.11
N GLU A 374 5.40 -24.39 -29.07
CA GLU A 374 4.53 -23.38 -28.45
C GLU A 374 4.06 -22.37 -29.51
N GLN A 375 2.75 -22.22 -29.67
CA GLN A 375 2.19 -21.36 -30.71
C GLN A 375 2.31 -19.87 -30.31
N PRO A 376 2.65 -18.97 -31.25
CA PRO A 376 2.67 -17.53 -30.99
C PRO A 376 1.33 -17.04 -30.40
N GLY A 377 1.40 -16.29 -29.30
CA GLY A 377 0.20 -15.75 -28.64
C GLY A 377 -0.58 -16.75 -27.80
N THR A 378 0.01 -17.91 -27.45
CA THR A 378 -0.60 -18.86 -26.50
C THR A 378 -0.93 -18.13 -25.18
N ALA A 379 -2.18 -18.27 -24.71
CA ALA A 379 -2.74 -17.48 -23.60
C ALA A 379 -2.81 -18.22 -22.25
N ASP A 380 -2.45 -19.50 -22.24
CA ASP A 380 -2.38 -20.34 -21.04
C ASP A 380 -1.16 -21.25 -21.21
N VAL A 381 -0.15 -21.10 -20.33
CA VAL A 381 1.18 -21.69 -20.49
C VAL A 381 1.64 -22.41 -19.23
N HIS A 382 2.30 -23.55 -19.42
CA HIS A 382 2.86 -24.37 -18.36
C HIS A 382 4.39 -24.39 -18.48
N PRO A 383 5.14 -23.64 -17.63
CA PRO A 383 6.60 -23.48 -17.72
C PRO A 383 7.38 -24.80 -17.67
N GLY A 384 6.83 -25.82 -17.01
CA GLY A 384 7.57 -27.04 -16.73
C GLY A 384 8.81 -26.76 -15.85
N PRO A 385 9.77 -27.70 -15.78
CA PRO A 385 10.98 -27.50 -15.00
C PRO A 385 11.87 -26.42 -15.63
N GLY A 386 11.84 -25.21 -15.07
CA GLY A 386 12.74 -24.09 -15.42
C GLY A 386 12.33 -23.24 -16.61
N GLY A 387 11.07 -23.31 -17.06
CA GLY A 387 10.54 -22.31 -18.01
C GLY A 387 10.25 -20.98 -17.30
N VAL A 388 10.67 -19.87 -17.90
CA VAL A 388 10.52 -18.51 -17.35
C VAL A 388 9.84 -17.63 -18.39
N LEU A 389 8.85 -16.82 -18.00
CA LEU A 389 8.26 -15.82 -18.88
C LEU A 389 8.94 -14.45 -18.71
N TYR A 390 9.23 -13.77 -19.81
CA TYR A 390 9.76 -12.41 -19.83
C TYR A 390 8.73 -11.47 -20.45
N VAL A 391 8.46 -10.34 -19.79
CA VAL A 391 7.51 -9.33 -20.25
C VAL A 391 8.17 -7.96 -20.17
N THR A 392 8.11 -7.23 -21.29
CA THR A 392 8.51 -5.82 -21.35
C THR A 392 7.26 -4.96 -21.50
N ALA A 393 7.11 -3.96 -20.64
CA ALA A 393 6.03 -2.99 -20.74
C ALA A 393 6.32 -1.94 -21.83
N ASN A 394 5.25 -1.38 -22.41
CA ASN A 394 5.34 -0.18 -23.24
C ASN A 394 5.43 1.09 -22.36
N SER A 395 5.67 2.25 -22.98
CA SER A 395 5.66 3.52 -22.24
C SER A 395 4.29 3.82 -21.62
N ALA A 396 4.31 4.07 -20.31
CA ALA A 396 3.14 4.45 -19.52
C ALA A 396 2.80 5.95 -19.64
N SER A 397 3.74 6.82 -20.03
CA SER A 397 3.50 8.26 -20.23
C SER A 397 3.20 8.63 -21.68
N GLY A 398 3.61 7.80 -22.64
CA GLY A 398 3.55 8.12 -24.06
C GLY A 398 4.57 9.17 -24.49
N SER A 399 5.62 9.39 -23.69
CA SER A 399 6.71 10.32 -24.01
C SER A 399 7.52 9.87 -25.24
N LYS A 400 7.63 8.55 -25.46
CA LYS A 400 8.45 7.93 -26.51
C LYS A 400 7.96 6.51 -26.82
N TYR A 401 8.08 6.10 -28.08
CA TYR A 401 7.79 4.75 -28.59
C TYR A 401 8.91 4.28 -29.54
N TYR A 402 9.17 2.97 -29.60
CA TYR A 402 10.04 2.39 -30.64
C TYR A 402 9.26 1.43 -31.54
N ASP A 403 9.48 1.54 -32.85
CA ASP A 403 8.92 0.63 -33.84
C ASP A 403 9.62 -0.74 -33.79
N ILE A 404 8.84 -1.82 -33.89
CA ILE A 404 9.33 -3.20 -33.96
C ILE A 404 10.29 -3.34 -35.16
N THR A 405 11.49 -3.83 -34.93
CA THR A 405 12.49 -4.01 -35.98
C THR A 405 12.46 -5.43 -36.54
N LYS A 406 13.11 -5.66 -37.70
CA LYS A 406 13.12 -6.99 -38.32
C LYS A 406 14.15 -7.91 -37.66
N PRO A 407 13.79 -9.18 -37.38
CA PRO A 407 14.73 -10.23 -36.99
C PRO A 407 15.89 -10.34 -37.99
N ASP A 408 17.06 -10.71 -37.48
CA ASP A 408 18.25 -10.95 -38.30
C ASP A 408 19.19 -11.98 -37.67
N ASN A 409 20.20 -12.42 -38.42
CA ASN A 409 21.14 -13.44 -37.96
C ASN A 409 22.25 -12.86 -37.04
N SER A 410 22.05 -11.71 -36.38
CA SER A 410 23.03 -11.15 -35.45
C SER A 410 22.87 -11.73 -34.03
N GLY A 411 23.92 -12.33 -33.48
CA GLY A 411 23.85 -12.90 -32.14
C GLY A 411 25.15 -13.60 -31.72
N THR A 412 25.29 -13.81 -30.42
CA THR A 412 26.48 -14.39 -29.79
C THR A 412 26.22 -15.74 -29.09
N SER A 413 24.95 -16.17 -29.04
CA SER A 413 24.49 -17.41 -28.41
C SER A 413 23.21 -17.93 -29.07
N GLY A 414 23.01 -19.26 -29.04
CA GLY A 414 21.80 -19.93 -29.52
C GLY A 414 21.37 -19.49 -30.94
N ALA A 415 20.09 -19.15 -31.07
CA ALA A 415 19.47 -18.64 -32.30
C ALA A 415 19.67 -17.12 -32.53
N GLY A 416 20.41 -16.41 -31.66
CA GLY A 416 20.70 -14.98 -31.81
C GLY A 416 19.43 -14.12 -31.87
N ASN A 417 19.35 -13.26 -32.89
CA ASN A 417 18.17 -12.43 -33.19
C ASN A 417 17.30 -13.00 -34.33
N GLY A 418 17.41 -14.30 -34.59
CA GLY A 418 16.73 -14.97 -35.70
C GLY A 418 15.20 -14.85 -35.66
N ALA A 419 14.60 -15.06 -36.83
CA ALA A 419 13.15 -15.12 -36.98
C ALA A 419 12.55 -16.34 -36.28
N ASP A 420 11.33 -16.22 -35.75
CA ASP A 420 10.56 -17.33 -35.22
C ASP A 420 10.15 -18.31 -36.33
N PRO A 421 10.42 -19.63 -36.19
CA PRO A 421 10.01 -20.63 -37.18
C PRO A 421 8.50 -20.70 -37.43
N LEU A 422 7.66 -20.34 -36.44
CA LEU A 422 6.20 -20.38 -36.56
C LEU A 422 5.60 -19.06 -37.06
N LYS A 423 6.29 -17.93 -36.83
CA LYS A 423 5.90 -16.59 -37.24
C LYS A 423 7.11 -15.75 -37.70
N PRO A 424 7.61 -15.93 -38.95
CA PRO A 424 8.92 -15.40 -39.36
C PRO A 424 9.10 -13.88 -39.40
N GLU A 425 8.03 -13.09 -39.24
CA GLU A 425 8.10 -11.65 -38.99
C GLU A 425 8.51 -11.31 -37.55
N ASN A 426 8.34 -12.24 -36.61
CA ASN A 426 8.68 -12.09 -35.19
C ASN A 426 10.11 -12.60 -34.89
N TYR A 427 10.72 -12.08 -33.82
CA TYR A 427 11.92 -12.65 -33.21
C TYR A 427 11.58 -14.00 -32.56
N TRP A 428 12.49 -14.98 -32.66
CA TRP A 428 12.25 -16.35 -32.19
C TRP A 428 11.85 -16.44 -30.71
N TYR A 429 12.30 -15.50 -29.89
CA TYR A 429 12.02 -15.47 -28.45
C TYR A 429 10.68 -14.83 -28.09
N ASN A 430 9.99 -14.12 -28.99
CA ASN A 430 8.79 -13.33 -28.70
C ASN A 430 7.49 -13.97 -29.20
N SER A 431 6.70 -14.50 -28.27
CA SER A 431 5.36 -15.05 -28.50
C SER A 431 4.37 -13.96 -28.91
N VAL A 432 4.48 -12.76 -28.30
CA VAL A 432 3.74 -11.56 -28.69
C VAL A 432 4.69 -10.36 -28.76
N GLN A 433 4.51 -9.54 -29.79
CA GLN A 433 5.14 -8.23 -29.93
C GLN A 433 4.04 -7.25 -30.33
N ASN A 434 3.99 -6.09 -29.70
CA ASN A 434 3.00 -5.07 -30.01
C ASN A 434 3.61 -3.67 -29.91
N GLN A 435 3.39 -2.88 -30.97
CA GLN A 435 3.58 -1.45 -30.95
C GLN A 435 2.40 -0.82 -31.68
N GLU A 436 1.69 0.07 -30.99
CA GLU A 436 0.49 0.77 -31.46
C GLU A 436 0.59 2.29 -31.21
N HIS A 437 1.71 2.76 -30.62
CA HIS A 437 1.95 4.15 -30.19
C HIS A 437 0.86 4.68 -29.26
N VAL A 438 0.35 3.81 -28.38
CA VAL A 438 -0.60 4.14 -27.31
C VAL A 438 -0.03 3.73 -25.95
N ARG A 439 -0.39 4.49 -24.92
CA ARG A 439 0.00 4.22 -23.52
C ARG A 439 -0.62 2.90 -23.05
N THR A 440 0.19 2.07 -22.39
CA THR A 440 -0.28 0.85 -21.74
C THR A 440 0.31 0.69 -20.34
N TYR A 441 -0.30 -0.20 -19.57
CA TYR A 441 0.25 -0.73 -18.32
C TYR A 441 0.01 -2.24 -18.30
N VAL A 442 0.82 -2.97 -17.53
CA VAL A 442 0.65 -4.41 -17.34
C VAL A 442 0.01 -4.65 -15.99
N LYS A 443 -1.11 -5.36 -15.96
CA LYS A 443 -1.69 -5.90 -14.73
C LYS A 443 -1.15 -7.31 -14.52
N VAL A 444 -0.65 -7.60 -13.32
CA VAL A 444 -0.30 -8.95 -12.88
C VAL A 444 -1.23 -9.36 -11.75
N GLN A 445 -1.88 -10.50 -11.91
CA GLN A 445 -2.82 -11.08 -10.96
C GLN A 445 -2.15 -12.29 -10.32
N VAL A 446 -1.86 -12.22 -9.03
CA VAL A 446 -1.31 -13.32 -8.24
C VAL A 446 -2.47 -14.16 -7.72
N ARG A 447 -2.56 -15.41 -8.16
CA ARG A 447 -3.60 -16.37 -7.77
C ARG A 447 -2.96 -17.61 -7.16
N ASP A 448 -3.74 -18.41 -6.46
CA ASP A 448 -3.22 -19.61 -5.79
C ASP A 448 -2.59 -20.62 -6.76
N ASP A 449 -3.14 -20.73 -7.97
CA ASP A 449 -2.76 -21.72 -8.99
C ASP A 449 -2.09 -21.12 -10.24
N LYS A 450 -1.91 -19.79 -10.33
CA LYS A 450 -1.29 -19.11 -11.49
C LYS A 450 -0.94 -17.64 -11.25
N LEU A 451 -0.09 -17.10 -12.13
CA LEU A 451 -0.03 -15.66 -12.42
C LEU A 451 -0.85 -15.38 -13.68
N VAL A 452 -1.65 -14.32 -13.70
CA VAL A 452 -2.28 -13.81 -14.95
C VAL A 452 -1.66 -12.46 -15.29
N VAL A 453 -1.05 -12.35 -16.47
CA VAL A 453 -0.39 -11.13 -16.94
C VAL A 453 -1.20 -10.55 -18.11
N GLU A 454 -1.69 -9.33 -17.96
CA GLU A 454 -2.53 -8.63 -18.96
C GLU A 454 -1.91 -7.28 -19.32
N ASN A 455 -1.58 -7.06 -20.60
CA ASN A 455 -1.22 -5.71 -21.07
C ASN A 455 -2.49 -4.96 -21.48
N LEU A 456 -2.72 -3.80 -20.89
CA LEU A 456 -3.98 -3.04 -20.96
C LEU A 456 -3.70 -1.61 -21.44
N ARG A 457 -4.50 -1.11 -22.38
CA ARG A 457 -4.39 0.28 -22.85
C ARG A 457 -4.83 1.25 -21.76
N SER A 458 -3.98 2.23 -21.44
CA SER A 458 -4.36 3.39 -20.64
C SER A 458 -4.74 4.60 -21.50
N GLY A 459 -4.30 4.65 -22.76
CA GLY A 459 -4.64 5.73 -23.71
C GLY A 459 -5.05 5.22 -25.09
N THR A 460 -5.25 6.16 -26.01
CA THR A 460 -5.47 5.93 -27.45
C THR A 460 -4.53 6.85 -28.24
N CYS A 461 -4.74 7.07 -29.54
CA CYS A 461 -4.04 8.15 -30.26
C CYS A 461 -4.41 9.57 -29.77
N GLU A 462 -5.46 9.73 -28.97
CA GLU A 462 -5.90 11.03 -28.45
C GLU A 462 -5.04 11.49 -27.26
N ALA A 463 -4.91 12.80 -27.11
CA ALA A 463 -4.18 13.44 -26.02
C ALA A 463 -4.75 13.04 -24.63
N PRO A 464 -3.92 12.87 -23.59
CA PRO A 464 -2.47 13.05 -23.60
C PRO A 464 -1.74 11.84 -24.20
N ASN A 465 -0.86 12.09 -25.18
CA ASN A 465 0.02 11.12 -25.82
C ASN A 465 1.15 11.89 -26.54
N ALA A 466 2.13 12.38 -25.76
CA ALA A 466 3.11 13.37 -26.19
C ALA A 466 3.87 12.97 -27.48
N SER A 467 4.25 11.70 -27.64
CA SER A 467 4.91 11.21 -28.85
C SER A 467 4.04 11.36 -30.10
N VAL A 468 2.74 11.06 -30.00
CA VAL A 468 1.78 11.21 -31.11
C VAL A 468 1.43 12.69 -31.35
N GLU A 469 1.30 13.48 -30.30
CA GLU A 469 1.10 14.94 -30.38
C GLU A 469 2.29 15.64 -31.08
N ASN A 470 3.51 15.13 -30.87
CA ASN A 470 4.74 15.56 -31.54
C ASN A 470 4.98 14.89 -32.92
N GLY A 471 4.00 14.12 -33.43
CA GLY A 471 3.96 13.66 -34.82
C GLY A 471 4.36 12.21 -35.08
N SER A 472 4.50 11.37 -34.05
CA SER A 472 4.55 9.91 -34.23
C SER A 472 3.26 9.38 -34.85
N TRP A 473 3.36 8.26 -35.56
CA TRP A 473 2.18 7.61 -36.14
C TRP A 473 1.38 6.89 -35.06
N CYS A 474 0.07 6.80 -35.22
CA CYS A 474 -0.80 5.97 -34.41
C CYS A 474 -2.06 5.62 -35.22
N ASP A 475 -2.47 4.35 -35.24
CA ASP A 475 -3.63 3.86 -35.99
C ASP A 475 -4.76 3.32 -35.09
N ASN A 476 -4.62 3.51 -33.78
CA ASN A 476 -5.50 3.00 -32.74
C ASN A 476 -6.49 4.08 -32.23
N THR A 477 -7.64 4.20 -32.89
CA THR A 477 -8.67 5.18 -32.51
C THR A 477 -9.57 4.68 -31.37
N THR A 478 -10.08 5.63 -30.59
CA THR A 478 -10.98 5.40 -29.44
C THR A 478 -12.24 4.59 -29.80
N ALA A 479 -12.70 4.64 -31.04
CA ALA A 479 -13.87 3.89 -31.50
C ALA A 479 -13.58 2.39 -31.78
N ASP A 480 -12.37 2.07 -32.22
CA ASP A 480 -11.98 0.70 -32.57
C ASP A 480 -11.53 -0.09 -31.33
N ARG A 481 -10.81 0.61 -30.43
CA ARG A 481 -9.92 0.00 -29.42
C ARG A 481 -9.79 0.91 -28.17
N PRO A 482 -10.89 1.13 -27.42
CA PRO A 482 -10.91 2.10 -26.32
C PRO A 482 -9.95 1.78 -25.16
N VAL A 483 -9.71 2.78 -24.32
CA VAL A 483 -9.02 2.64 -23.02
C VAL A 483 -9.59 1.45 -22.21
N GLY A 484 -8.72 0.69 -21.57
CA GLY A 484 -9.06 -0.56 -20.87
C GLY A 484 -9.12 -1.80 -21.77
N SER A 485 -8.93 -1.67 -23.08
CA SER A 485 -8.80 -2.82 -23.97
C SER A 485 -7.56 -3.64 -23.66
N VAL A 486 -7.69 -4.97 -23.65
CA VAL A 486 -6.58 -5.93 -23.59
C VAL A 486 -5.81 -5.91 -24.91
N VAL A 487 -4.49 -5.79 -24.81
CA VAL A 487 -3.52 -5.93 -25.93
C VAL A 487 -2.99 -7.36 -26.01
N ASP A 488 -2.67 -7.94 -24.85
CA ASP A 488 -2.23 -9.34 -24.70
C ASP A 488 -2.62 -9.85 -23.30
N LYS A 489 -2.81 -11.16 -23.18
CA LYS A 489 -3.11 -11.85 -21.92
C LYS A 489 -2.49 -13.25 -21.92
N VAL A 490 -1.84 -13.59 -20.82
CA VAL A 490 -1.33 -14.94 -20.55
C VAL A 490 -1.62 -15.37 -19.11
N SER A 491 -1.90 -16.65 -18.90
CA SER A 491 -1.91 -17.30 -17.59
C SER A 491 -0.70 -18.23 -17.48
N ILE A 492 0.10 -18.10 -16.43
CA ILE A 492 1.30 -18.89 -16.14
C ILE A 492 1.01 -19.75 -14.92
N HIS A 493 0.96 -21.07 -15.08
CA HIS A 493 0.74 -21.99 -13.95
C HIS A 493 2.08 -22.38 -13.30
N PRO A 494 2.17 -22.58 -11.97
CA PRO A 494 3.43 -22.90 -11.32
C PRO A 494 3.86 -24.33 -11.65
N TYR A 495 5.16 -24.58 -11.77
CA TYR A 495 5.67 -25.94 -11.88
C TYR A 495 5.95 -26.55 -10.50
N HIS A 496 5.15 -27.52 -10.10
CA HIS A 496 5.28 -28.17 -8.78
C HIS A 496 6.18 -29.42 -8.77
N GLY A 497 6.80 -29.79 -9.90
CA GLY A 497 7.54 -31.05 -10.04
C GLY A 497 6.65 -32.23 -10.48
N ASP A 498 7.25 -33.43 -10.55
CA ASP A 498 6.54 -34.67 -10.90
C ASP A 498 5.70 -35.24 -9.74
N SER A 499 5.60 -34.54 -8.60
CA SER A 499 4.93 -34.99 -7.39
C SER A 499 3.68 -34.16 -7.08
N GLN A 500 2.66 -34.82 -6.52
CA GLN A 500 1.44 -34.13 -6.07
C GLN A 500 1.71 -33.43 -4.74
N LYS A 501 1.77 -32.09 -4.77
CA LYS A 501 1.73 -31.25 -3.57
C LYS A 501 0.28 -31.05 -3.12
N LEU A 502 0.06 -30.96 -1.82
CA LEU A 502 -1.24 -30.62 -1.22
C LEU A 502 -1.11 -29.24 -0.57
N GLN A 503 -1.92 -28.30 -1.01
CA GLN A 503 -2.06 -26.97 -0.41
C GLN A 503 -3.44 -26.85 0.24
N VAL A 504 -3.50 -26.13 1.36
CA VAL A 504 -4.74 -25.69 1.98
C VAL A 504 -4.50 -24.36 2.66
N ASP A 505 -5.08 -23.31 2.11
CA ASP A 505 -5.05 -21.98 2.71
C ASP A 505 -6.08 -21.97 3.86
N VAL A 506 -5.62 -21.61 5.07
CA VAL A 506 -6.42 -21.67 6.31
C VAL A 506 -6.69 -20.22 6.74
N PRO A 507 -7.82 -19.61 6.32
CA PRO A 507 -8.04 -18.19 6.50
C PRO A 507 -8.17 -17.82 7.98
N ASP A 508 -7.81 -16.57 8.29
CA ASP A 508 -7.74 -16.12 9.67
C ASP A 508 -9.11 -16.22 10.36
N PRO A 509 -9.18 -16.88 11.53
CA PRO A 509 -10.44 -17.39 12.03
C PRO A 509 -11.29 -16.27 12.65
N ALA A 510 -12.30 -15.80 11.89
CA ALA A 510 -13.23 -14.72 12.28
C ALA A 510 -13.53 -14.66 13.79
N PRO A 511 -13.43 -13.48 14.43
CA PRO A 511 -13.32 -13.33 15.88
C PRO A 511 -14.57 -13.79 16.65
N GLY A 512 -15.71 -13.87 15.98
CA GLY A 512 -17.02 -14.20 16.54
C GLY A 512 -17.71 -13.00 17.19
N GLU A 513 -18.97 -13.18 17.58
CA GLU A 513 -19.86 -12.12 18.07
C GLU A 513 -20.57 -12.51 19.37
N PHE A 514 -20.87 -11.49 20.19
CA PHE A 514 -21.79 -11.57 21.33
C PHE A 514 -23.07 -10.80 21.01
N GLY A 515 -24.22 -11.43 21.21
CA GLY A 515 -25.52 -10.83 20.99
C GLY A 515 -26.59 -11.41 21.90
N TRP A 516 -27.67 -10.67 22.10
CA TRP A 516 -28.82 -11.11 22.88
C TRP A 516 -30.13 -10.64 22.24
N THR A 517 -31.21 -11.39 22.47
CA THR A 517 -32.56 -11.08 21.97
C THR A 517 -33.63 -11.53 22.96
N ILE A 518 -34.83 -10.95 22.87
CA ILE A 518 -36.00 -11.41 23.62
C ILE A 518 -36.71 -12.50 22.79
N ASP A 519 -36.83 -13.71 23.34
CA ASP A 519 -37.49 -14.87 22.72
C ASP A 519 -39.02 -14.78 22.90
N GLY A 520 -39.64 -13.84 22.18
CA GLY A 520 -41.09 -13.63 22.24
C GLY A 520 -41.61 -12.55 21.29
N TYR A 521 -42.81 -12.77 20.74
CA TYR A 521 -43.46 -11.89 19.76
C TYR A 521 -44.30 -10.75 20.36
N ASN A 522 -44.36 -10.64 21.70
CA ASN A 522 -45.13 -9.62 22.40
C ASN A 522 -44.28 -8.97 23.49
N GLY A 523 -44.12 -7.64 23.42
CA GLY A 523 -43.35 -6.85 24.39
C GLY A 523 -44.02 -6.65 25.76
N LEU A 524 -45.23 -7.19 25.97
CA LEU A 524 -45.94 -7.12 27.25
C LEU A 524 -45.70 -8.39 28.09
N VAL A 525 -45.09 -8.21 29.26
CA VAL A 525 -45.12 -9.20 30.35
C VAL A 525 -46.37 -8.95 31.19
N ASP A 526 -47.32 -9.89 31.15
CA ASP A 526 -48.57 -9.81 31.92
C ASP A 526 -48.45 -10.62 33.23
N LEU A 527 -48.76 -9.98 34.35
CA LEU A 527 -48.79 -10.59 35.69
C LEU A 527 -50.23 -10.99 36.10
N GLY A 528 -51.22 -10.74 35.24
CA GLY A 528 -52.63 -10.96 35.50
C GLY A 528 -53.24 -9.98 36.49
N THR A 529 -54.36 -10.39 37.10
CA THR A 529 -55.05 -9.59 38.12
C THR A 529 -54.51 -9.92 39.51
N ALA A 530 -53.97 -8.92 40.20
CA ALA A 530 -53.45 -9.06 41.55
C ALA A 530 -54.55 -9.47 42.55
N LYS A 531 -54.20 -10.32 43.51
CA LYS A 531 -55.11 -10.87 44.54
C LYS A 531 -54.77 -10.33 45.92
N GLU A 532 -55.79 -9.91 46.65
CA GLU A 532 -55.67 -9.46 48.04
C GLU A 532 -55.24 -10.61 48.96
N VAL A 533 -54.32 -10.33 49.89
CA VAL A 533 -53.79 -11.27 50.88
C VAL A 533 -53.90 -10.65 52.26
N GLY A 534 -54.65 -11.29 53.15
CA GLY A 534 -54.78 -10.91 54.57
C GLY A 534 -55.53 -9.60 54.87
N GLY A 535 -55.77 -8.76 53.86
CA GLY A 535 -56.20 -7.36 54.03
C GLY A 535 -55.04 -6.36 54.05
N ASP A 536 -53.79 -6.83 53.88
CA ASP A 536 -52.57 -6.02 54.04
C ASP A 536 -51.96 -5.58 52.70
N HIS A 537 -52.06 -6.41 51.65
CA HIS A 537 -51.44 -6.16 50.35
C HIS A 537 -52.07 -7.00 49.22
N PHE A 538 -51.72 -6.68 47.98
CA PHE A 538 -52.08 -7.44 46.78
C PHE A 538 -50.86 -8.13 46.18
N THR A 539 -51.02 -9.36 45.70
CA THR A 539 -49.95 -10.16 45.08
C THR A 539 -50.25 -10.50 43.62
N ALA A 540 -49.24 -10.44 42.75
CA ALA A 540 -49.31 -10.92 41.37
C ALA A 540 -47.98 -11.59 40.98
N THR A 541 -48.04 -12.66 40.20
CA THR A 541 -46.85 -13.42 39.77
C THR A 541 -46.86 -13.67 38.28
N GLY A 542 -45.67 -13.82 37.70
CA GLY A 542 -45.51 -14.03 36.26
C GLY A 542 -44.10 -14.47 35.89
N ARG A 543 -43.77 -14.37 34.60
CA ARG A 543 -42.44 -14.66 34.05
C ARG A 543 -42.10 -13.67 32.95
N ILE A 544 -40.85 -13.27 32.84
CA ILE A 544 -40.37 -12.54 31.66
C ILE A 544 -40.41 -13.45 30.42
N ASN A 545 -40.49 -12.84 29.23
CA ASN A 545 -40.09 -13.55 28.01
C ASN A 545 -38.62 -13.98 28.14
N PRO A 546 -38.22 -15.20 27.73
CA PRO A 546 -36.84 -15.64 27.85
C PRO A 546 -35.89 -14.72 27.08
N ILE A 547 -34.66 -14.57 27.58
CA ILE A 547 -33.60 -13.82 26.89
C ILE A 547 -32.63 -14.83 26.30
N VAL A 548 -32.59 -14.90 24.96
CA VAL A 548 -31.58 -15.68 24.24
C VAL A 548 -30.28 -14.89 24.27
N VAL A 549 -29.22 -15.49 24.82
CA VAL A 549 -27.84 -15.00 24.72
C VAL A 549 -27.09 -15.89 23.74
N SER A 550 -26.27 -15.30 22.88
CA SER A 550 -25.43 -15.99 21.92
C SER A 550 -24.02 -15.43 22.01
N ASP A 551 -23.04 -16.28 22.31
CA ASP A 551 -21.62 -15.91 22.30
C ASP A 551 -20.83 -16.90 21.46
N THR A 552 -20.25 -16.39 20.37
CA THR A 552 -19.41 -17.15 19.43
C THR A 552 -17.96 -16.67 19.46
N ARG A 553 -17.63 -15.68 20.29
CA ARG A 553 -16.32 -15.01 20.31
C ARG A 553 -15.21 -15.93 20.73
N ARG A 554 -14.05 -15.79 20.10
CA ARG A 554 -12.85 -16.59 20.38
C ARG A 554 -12.08 -16.15 21.63
N THR A 555 -12.28 -14.91 22.06
CA THR A 555 -11.68 -14.37 23.30
C THR A 555 -12.24 -15.01 24.58
N LEU A 556 -13.44 -15.59 24.50
CA LEU A 556 -14.19 -16.11 25.64
C LEU A 556 -14.32 -15.07 26.78
N SER A 557 -14.47 -13.78 26.42
CA SER A 557 -14.59 -12.68 27.38
C SER A 557 -15.86 -12.79 28.20
N PRO A 558 -15.83 -12.51 29.52
CA PRO A 558 -17.01 -12.62 30.37
C PRO A 558 -18.12 -11.66 29.92
N TRP A 559 -19.36 -12.10 30.11
CA TRP A 559 -20.56 -11.33 29.78
C TRP A 559 -21.56 -11.37 30.93
N SER A 560 -22.42 -10.36 31.03
CA SER A 560 -23.52 -10.33 31.98
C SER A 560 -24.77 -9.69 31.38
N VAL A 561 -25.93 -10.21 31.74
CA VAL A 561 -27.24 -9.64 31.45
C VAL A 561 -27.89 -9.27 32.78
N SER A 562 -28.42 -8.05 32.85
CA SER A 562 -29.06 -7.49 34.03
C SER A 562 -30.33 -6.73 33.64
N ALA A 563 -31.23 -6.48 34.60
CA ALA A 563 -32.39 -5.64 34.36
C ALA A 563 -32.82 -4.81 35.58
N ASP A 564 -33.50 -3.71 35.30
CA ASP A 564 -34.22 -2.85 36.25
C ASP A 564 -35.65 -2.58 35.76
N VAL A 565 -36.51 -2.10 36.66
CA VAL A 565 -37.93 -1.84 36.41
C VAL A 565 -38.30 -0.45 36.89
N SER A 566 -38.90 0.32 35.99
CA SER A 566 -39.45 1.65 36.30
C SER A 566 -40.59 1.58 37.32
N ASP A 567 -40.95 2.71 37.92
CA ASP A 567 -42.22 2.79 38.67
C ASP A 567 -43.42 2.32 37.83
N PHE A 568 -44.33 1.63 38.49
CA PHE A 568 -45.60 1.17 37.93
C PHE A 568 -46.58 2.34 37.91
N ARG A 569 -47.13 2.67 36.74
CA ARG A 569 -47.97 3.86 36.51
C ARG A 569 -49.30 3.55 35.84
N ASP A 570 -50.36 4.20 36.31
CA ASP A 570 -51.68 4.29 35.67
C ASP A 570 -52.16 5.74 35.72
N ALA A 571 -52.02 6.45 34.59
CA ALA A 571 -52.14 7.89 34.49
C ALA A 571 -51.29 8.62 35.56
N ALA A 572 -51.93 9.33 36.50
CA ALA A 572 -51.26 10.04 37.59
C ALA A 572 -51.04 9.19 38.86
N LYS A 573 -51.51 7.93 38.88
CA LYS A 573 -51.30 6.99 40.00
C LYS A 573 -49.99 6.25 39.78
N THR A 574 -49.20 6.07 40.84
CA THR A 574 -47.90 5.39 40.76
C THR A 574 -47.62 4.58 42.02
N PHE A 575 -46.85 3.49 41.89
CA PHE A 575 -46.15 2.84 43.00
C PHE A 575 -44.75 2.40 42.57
N SER A 576 -43.87 2.19 43.55
CA SER A 576 -42.44 1.95 43.31
C SER A 576 -42.18 0.66 42.54
N GLY A 577 -41.25 0.70 41.58
CA GLY A 577 -40.69 -0.50 40.94
C GLY A 577 -40.00 -1.45 41.94
N SER A 578 -39.65 -0.96 43.14
CA SER A 578 -39.02 -1.76 44.20
C SER A 578 -39.92 -2.86 44.77
N TYR A 579 -41.23 -2.78 44.54
CA TYR A 579 -42.19 -3.78 44.99
C TYR A 579 -42.21 -5.05 44.12
N LEU A 580 -41.47 -5.05 43.01
CA LEU A 580 -41.22 -6.24 42.20
C LEU A 580 -39.90 -6.90 42.64
N GLY A 581 -39.98 -8.17 43.04
CA GLY A 581 -38.86 -9.08 43.17
C GLY A 581 -38.81 -10.08 41.99
N TRP A 582 -37.72 -10.85 41.90
CA TRP A 582 -37.61 -11.90 40.90
C TRP A 582 -36.73 -13.09 41.33
N SER A 583 -36.83 -14.19 40.60
CA SER A 583 -35.96 -15.36 40.73
C SER A 583 -35.45 -15.76 39.34
N PRO A 584 -34.22 -15.37 38.98
CA PRO A 584 -33.58 -15.78 37.73
C PRO A 584 -33.34 -17.28 37.63
N TYR A 585 -33.31 -17.81 36.42
CA TYR A 585 -32.97 -19.20 36.10
C TYR A 585 -32.46 -19.33 34.66
N VAL A 586 -31.69 -20.38 34.38
CA VAL A 586 -31.32 -20.79 33.02
C VAL A 586 -32.39 -21.75 32.51
N LEU A 587 -33.05 -21.40 31.41
CA LEU A 587 -34.10 -22.19 30.74
C LEU A 587 -33.51 -23.19 29.74
N GLU A 588 -32.48 -22.77 29.00
CA GLU A 588 -31.70 -23.62 28.08
C GLU A 588 -30.21 -23.34 28.34
N SER A 589 -29.43 -24.38 28.64
CA SER A 589 -28.02 -24.28 29.02
C SER A 589 -27.10 -24.16 27.80
N GLY A 590 -26.17 -23.20 27.85
CA GLY A 590 -25.08 -23.01 26.89
C GLY A 590 -24.39 -21.68 27.18
N ALA A 591 -23.49 -21.21 26.31
CA ALA A 591 -22.78 -19.93 26.48
C ALA A 591 -22.11 -19.72 27.87
N GLY A 592 -21.82 -20.80 28.61
CA GLY A 592 -21.42 -20.78 30.04
C GLY A 592 -22.37 -20.05 30.99
N ALA A 593 -23.65 -19.88 30.62
CA ALA A 593 -24.60 -19.08 31.36
C ALA A 593 -24.92 -19.65 32.75
N GLU A 594 -24.73 -18.84 33.78
CA GLU A 594 -25.21 -19.04 35.14
C GLU A 594 -26.33 -18.03 35.47
N ALA A 595 -27.24 -18.41 36.39
CA ALA A 595 -28.36 -17.56 36.78
C ALA A 595 -27.97 -16.55 37.87
N GLY A 596 -28.50 -15.34 37.78
CA GLY A 596 -28.33 -14.32 38.83
C GLY A 596 -29.04 -14.70 40.14
N ALA A 597 -28.58 -14.10 41.25
CA ALA A 597 -29.18 -14.34 42.56
C ALA A 597 -30.66 -13.88 42.62
N PRO A 598 -31.56 -14.63 43.30
CA PRO A 598 -32.92 -14.17 43.59
C PRO A 598 -32.95 -12.85 44.36
N VAL A 599 -33.95 -12.03 44.09
CA VAL A 599 -34.15 -10.70 44.71
C VAL A 599 -35.56 -10.64 45.26
N ALA A 600 -35.70 -10.41 46.57
CA ALA A 600 -36.99 -10.26 47.22
C ALA A 600 -37.73 -8.99 46.74
N SER A 601 -39.05 -8.96 46.93
CA SER A 601 -39.79 -7.71 46.82
C SER A 601 -39.37 -6.76 47.94
N GLY A 602 -39.17 -5.48 47.62
CA GLY A 602 -38.96 -4.42 48.60
C GLY A 602 -40.15 -4.20 49.56
N TYR A 603 -41.26 -4.91 49.37
CA TYR A 603 -42.33 -5.03 50.36
C TYR A 603 -41.91 -5.92 51.55
N ASP A 604 -41.16 -7.00 51.30
CA ASP A 604 -40.79 -8.00 52.31
C ASP A 604 -39.57 -7.59 53.14
N ASP A 605 -38.56 -6.97 52.51
CA ASP A 605 -37.25 -6.68 53.11
C ASP A 605 -36.94 -5.17 53.26
N GLN A 606 -37.87 -4.29 52.86
CA GLN A 606 -37.67 -2.83 52.72
C GLN A 606 -36.49 -2.45 51.80
N GLY A 607 -36.05 -3.38 50.96
CA GLY A 607 -34.98 -3.23 49.99
C GLY A 607 -35.44 -2.49 48.74
N LYS A 608 -34.64 -2.62 47.68
CA LYS A 608 -34.86 -1.91 46.40
C LYS A 608 -35.53 -2.77 45.32
N GLY A 609 -35.78 -4.07 45.55
CA GLY A 609 -36.32 -4.98 44.54
C GLY A 609 -35.63 -4.81 43.19
N LEU A 610 -36.42 -4.65 42.13
CA LEU A 610 -35.97 -4.31 40.77
C LEU A 610 -35.94 -2.81 40.43
N SER A 611 -36.12 -1.87 41.37
CA SER A 611 -36.00 -0.41 41.07
C SER A 611 -34.58 0.06 40.72
N VAL A 612 -33.62 -0.86 40.69
CA VAL A 612 -32.20 -0.69 40.37
C VAL A 612 -31.73 -1.99 39.73
N SER A 613 -30.67 -1.94 38.90
CA SER A 613 -30.23 -3.10 38.14
C SER A 613 -29.88 -4.32 39.01
N ARG A 614 -30.31 -5.49 38.55
CA ARG A 614 -30.06 -6.82 39.13
C ARG A 614 -29.63 -7.81 38.05
N GLY A 615 -28.71 -8.71 38.38
CA GLY A 615 -28.25 -9.74 37.45
C GLY A 615 -29.36 -10.73 37.11
N LEU A 616 -29.55 -10.98 35.81
CA LEU A 616 -30.39 -12.05 35.27
C LEU A 616 -29.54 -13.30 35.03
N GLY A 617 -28.33 -13.13 34.48
CA GLY A 617 -27.36 -14.19 34.31
C GLY A 617 -26.04 -13.70 33.71
N SER A 618 -25.00 -14.51 33.79
CA SER A 618 -23.64 -14.16 33.37
C SER A 618 -22.83 -15.38 32.98
N ALA A 619 -21.67 -15.18 32.34
CA ALA A 619 -20.64 -16.20 32.22
C ALA A 619 -19.26 -15.61 32.52
N GLU A 620 -18.41 -16.43 33.14
CA GLU A 620 -17.02 -16.10 33.48
C GLU A 620 -16.08 -16.22 32.27
N GLN A 621 -14.89 -15.62 32.39
CA GLN A 621 -13.82 -15.71 31.38
C GLN A 621 -13.48 -17.18 31.06
N GLY A 622 -13.45 -17.53 29.77
CA GLY A 622 -13.16 -18.90 29.33
C GLY A 622 -14.38 -19.82 29.22
N HIS A 623 -15.59 -19.26 29.25
CA HIS A 623 -16.84 -20.00 29.07
C HIS A 623 -16.91 -20.75 27.73
N ALA A 624 -17.74 -21.80 27.69
CA ALA A 624 -18.05 -22.48 26.44
C ALA A 624 -18.90 -21.58 25.52
N ARG A 625 -18.44 -21.39 24.27
CA ARG A 625 -19.22 -20.73 23.21
C ARG A 625 -20.55 -21.44 22.95
N GLY A 626 -21.57 -20.71 22.55
CA GLY A 626 -22.87 -21.26 22.19
C GLY A 626 -24.03 -20.29 22.40
N LYS A 627 -25.22 -20.85 22.64
CA LYS A 627 -26.44 -20.10 22.96
C LYS A 627 -27.03 -20.58 24.28
N ALA A 628 -27.60 -19.66 25.04
CA ALA A 628 -28.35 -19.93 26.26
C ALA A 628 -29.70 -19.22 26.23
N LYS A 629 -30.65 -19.67 27.06
CA LYS A 629 -31.85 -18.90 27.37
C LYS A 629 -31.93 -18.62 28.86
N LEU A 630 -31.99 -17.35 29.23
CA LEU A 630 -32.23 -16.90 30.59
C LEU A 630 -33.71 -16.62 30.79
N GLY A 631 -34.23 -16.85 31.99
CA GLY A 631 -35.58 -16.48 32.39
C GLY A 631 -35.60 -15.99 33.84
N ALA A 632 -36.71 -15.40 34.25
CA ALA A 632 -36.95 -15.02 35.64
C ALA A 632 -38.44 -15.17 35.99
N GLY A 633 -38.71 -15.74 37.17
CA GLY A 633 -40.02 -15.67 37.80
C GLY A 633 -40.17 -14.31 38.47
N LEU A 634 -41.35 -13.70 38.37
CA LEU A 634 -41.66 -12.37 38.90
C LEU A 634 -42.62 -12.47 40.10
N ASP A 635 -42.35 -11.74 41.17
CA ASP A 635 -43.19 -11.62 42.37
C ASP A 635 -43.44 -10.15 42.71
N LEU A 636 -44.69 -9.69 42.52
CA LEU A 636 -45.10 -8.30 42.74
C LEU A 636 -46.01 -8.21 43.97
N LYS A 637 -45.62 -7.38 44.94
CA LYS A 637 -46.38 -7.13 46.18
C LYS A 637 -46.76 -5.67 46.33
N ILE A 638 -48.01 -5.35 46.01
CA ILE A 638 -48.53 -3.99 45.94
C ILE A 638 -49.13 -3.63 47.31
N PRO A 639 -48.72 -2.51 47.96
CA PRO A 639 -49.30 -2.10 49.24
C PRO A 639 -50.79 -1.72 49.09
N ASP A 640 -51.56 -1.92 50.16
CA ASP A 640 -52.98 -1.54 50.29
C ASP A 640 -53.30 -0.07 49.92
N THR A 641 -52.34 0.83 50.17
CA THR A 641 -52.40 2.26 49.82
C THR A 641 -52.44 2.53 48.30
N ALA A 642 -52.13 1.54 47.46
CA ALA A 642 -52.18 1.67 46.00
C ALA A 642 -53.63 1.74 45.49
N ARG A 643 -53.95 2.82 44.76
CA ARG A 643 -55.31 3.03 44.24
C ARG A 643 -55.62 2.06 43.10
N LYS A 644 -56.87 1.60 42.98
CA LYS A 644 -57.33 0.74 41.86
C LYS A 644 -56.92 1.31 40.49
N GLY A 645 -56.36 0.48 39.62
CA GLY A 645 -55.84 0.91 38.32
C GLY A 645 -55.24 -0.21 37.47
N SER A 646 -54.90 0.11 36.22
CA SER A 646 -54.24 -0.76 35.25
C SER A 646 -52.80 -0.30 35.03
N TYR A 647 -51.93 -0.66 35.97
CA TYR A 647 -50.56 -0.17 36.02
C TYR A 647 -49.63 -0.81 34.99
N ARG A 648 -48.68 -0.03 34.46
CA ARG A 648 -47.60 -0.50 33.59
C ARG A 648 -46.24 0.00 34.08
N ALA A 649 -45.20 -0.81 33.88
CA ALA A 649 -43.80 -0.45 34.09
C ALA A 649 -42.97 -0.91 32.88
N THR A 650 -41.77 -0.35 32.71
CA THR A 650 -40.79 -0.79 31.71
C THR A 650 -39.72 -1.62 32.39
N LEU A 651 -39.42 -2.81 31.85
CA LEU A 651 -38.27 -3.62 32.22
C LEU A 651 -37.11 -3.25 31.27
N THR A 652 -36.09 -2.56 31.78
CA THR A 652 -34.88 -2.20 31.04
C THR A 652 -33.91 -3.35 31.13
N ILE A 653 -33.49 -3.92 29.99
CA ILE A 653 -32.47 -4.99 29.94
C ILE A 653 -31.14 -4.38 29.49
N THR A 654 -30.09 -4.62 30.28
CA THR A 654 -28.71 -4.21 29.97
C THR A 654 -27.83 -5.44 29.87
N ALA A 655 -27.24 -5.67 28.70
CA ALA A 655 -26.17 -6.64 28.52
C ALA A 655 -24.83 -5.92 28.45
N LEU A 656 -23.84 -6.44 29.17
CA LEU A 656 -22.46 -5.98 29.16
C LEU A 656 -21.56 -7.12 28.71
N SER A 657 -20.56 -6.80 27.89
CA SER A 657 -19.35 -7.59 27.77
C SER A 657 -18.14 -6.68 27.80
N SER A 658 -17.12 -7.15 28.49
CA SER A 658 -15.72 -6.74 28.28
C SER A 658 -15.05 -7.58 27.19
#